data_AF-A0A7Y9NM44-F1
#
_entry.id   AF-A0A7Y9NM44-F1
#
_cell.length_a   1.000
_cell.length_b   1.000
_cell.length_c   1.000
_cell.angle_alpha   90.00
_cell.angle_beta   90.00
_cell.angle_gamma   90.00
#
_symmetry.space_group_name_H-M   'P 1'
#
loop_
_entity.id
_entity.type
_entity.pdbx_description
1 polymer ?
#
loop_
_entity_poly.entity_id
_entity_poly.type
_entity_poly.pdbx_seq_one_letter_code
_entity_poly.pdbx_strand_id
1 'polypeptide(L)'
;MTSASLHLQAVKAGSEVEEGAATRHAYSEKVAEKYNYRYGKELPFLPSNATTVNGEFLDPRLFPTADYCGHCHRESHKQWRESAHSNANRVPYYLRNVALLNDSKGIEFSRHCEGCHDPIALVSGALTQAGPKKRPYDQDGVTCTVCHSIQAIDTRGTGSYVMGIPAVLVDEGGQPVTRKVSDGEILAHLDRHSKAVMKDFYRTSAFCATCHKAALPRTLNDYKWQRAISLYDEWQNSSFAKQSPLPFYVKDSVSSCQTCHMQREKLTLTDSGAKEGQLASHRWLGANTLIPKIYGFDEQATRIVQFLQNSVFNVDIFALEHGEMVDSASEKELVAPLGLTPFTIAPGETITADVVIQNKGIAHSHVPEQRDMYESWVEFLVKDASGRILHQSGFIKPDGNLDERAHSFTNRLVNVKGGLNDLHQVWTNRVVAYNNTIQSGRSQLVRYSFVMPPASGGPITITATVKYRRFDQHFIDFGMNRHYEQPIVDMSAETRTLVVGENKPIAPGATENKEWMRWNNYGVAMLDAQQYAASAHAFQHVARLRPDYADVYTNIAIVQIQWEKYDEARPNLQKALTLAPGSARALYYQALVERNLGNMSEAIADLQKVVTSFPESRDAHRELGFSYYQLHQYDLARAEYEKVQTIDPDDLAAHYNLSILYRRLGLKDKAQQQAAIFADQKDDPTASTYALEYLRQHTEIANESVIWHTHELDMPFKPGLQPPQTVAPTSSSMSGGSF
;
A
#
# COMPACT_ATOMS: atom_id res chain seq x y z
N MET A 1 17.12 -23.67 9.75
CA MET A 1 16.56 -24.79 10.52
C MET A 1 16.55 -24.39 11.98
N THR A 2 15.38 -24.11 12.55
CA THR A 2 15.22 -23.87 13.99
C THR A 2 14.31 -24.96 14.53
N SER A 3 14.90 -25.92 15.24
CA SER A 3 14.19 -26.97 15.96
C SER A 3 13.60 -26.39 17.24
N ALA A 4 12.28 -26.40 17.35
CA ALA A 4 11.59 -26.32 18.63
C ALA A 4 10.88 -27.68 18.83
N SER A 5 11.59 -28.65 19.40
CA SER A 5 11.03 -29.93 19.78
C SER A 5 10.29 -29.77 21.11
N LEU A 6 8.98 -29.61 21.06
CA LEU A 6 8.10 -29.78 22.22
C LEU A 6 7.71 -31.27 22.30
N HIS A 7 8.11 -31.93 23.39
CA HIS A 7 7.63 -33.26 23.75
C HIS A 7 6.14 -33.20 24.09
N LEU A 8 5.31 -33.94 23.34
CA LEU A 8 3.92 -34.22 23.70
C LEU A 8 3.78 -35.72 24.00
N GLN A 9 3.31 -36.01 25.21
CA GLN A 9 2.93 -37.34 25.65
C GLN A 9 1.79 -37.87 24.78
N ALA A 10 1.90 -39.14 24.39
CA ALA A 10 0.89 -39.84 23.61
C ALA A 10 -0.41 -40.03 24.41
N VAL A 11 -1.46 -39.32 24.01
CA VAL A 11 -2.85 -39.68 24.33
C VAL A 11 -3.34 -40.55 23.17
N LYS A 12 -3.87 -41.75 23.47
CA LYS A 12 -4.49 -42.63 22.47
C LYS A 12 -5.64 -41.88 21.79
N ALA A 13 -5.49 -41.59 20.50
CA ALA A 13 -6.57 -41.05 19.67
C ALA A 13 -7.54 -42.18 19.26
N GLY A 14 -8.81 -41.85 19.04
CA GLY A 14 -9.82 -42.80 18.56
C GLY A 14 -9.57 -43.25 17.12
N SER A 15 -10.17 -44.37 16.71
CA SER A 15 -9.93 -45.05 15.42
C SER A 15 -10.17 -44.16 14.18
N GLU A 16 -11.12 -43.22 14.22
CA GLU A 16 -11.38 -42.30 13.11
C GLU A 16 -10.26 -41.26 12.90
N VAL A 17 -9.56 -40.86 13.98
CA VAL A 17 -8.43 -39.91 13.90
C VAL A 17 -7.19 -40.60 13.29
N GLU A 18 -6.97 -41.87 13.64
CA GLU A 18 -5.89 -42.70 13.08
C GLU A 18 -6.14 -43.06 11.61
N GLU A 19 -7.38 -43.41 11.24
CA GLU A 19 -7.76 -43.71 9.85
C GLU A 19 -7.68 -42.46 8.94
N GLY A 20 -8.09 -41.30 9.48
CA GLY A 20 -7.90 -40.01 8.82
C GLY A 20 -6.42 -39.66 8.65
N ALA A 21 -5.57 -39.96 9.62
CA ALA A 21 -4.12 -39.72 9.52
C ALA A 21 -3.44 -40.63 8.48
N ALA A 22 -3.78 -41.92 8.46
CA ALA A 22 -3.27 -42.86 7.47
C ALA A 22 -3.67 -42.47 6.04
N THR A 23 -4.91 -42.02 5.84
CA THR A 23 -5.41 -41.59 4.52
C THR A 23 -4.71 -40.31 4.03
N ARG A 24 -4.47 -39.34 4.93
CA ARG A 24 -3.73 -38.12 4.61
C ARG A 24 -2.28 -38.42 4.21
N HIS A 25 -1.62 -39.25 5.02
CA HIS A 25 -0.26 -39.67 4.73
C HIS A 25 -0.18 -40.35 3.36
N ALA A 26 -1.11 -41.25 3.05
CA ALA A 26 -1.18 -41.92 1.76
C ALA A 26 -1.38 -40.96 0.57
N TYR A 27 -2.19 -39.90 0.71
CA TYR A 27 -2.30 -38.85 -0.32
C TYR A 27 -0.97 -38.12 -0.50
N SER A 28 -0.35 -37.70 0.61
CA SER A 28 0.92 -36.98 0.60
C SER A 28 2.04 -37.80 -0.05
N GLU A 29 2.17 -39.09 0.28
CA GLU A 29 3.13 -40.01 -0.33
C GLU A 29 2.91 -40.13 -1.83
N LYS A 30 1.66 -40.30 -2.27
CA LYS A 30 1.31 -40.39 -3.69
C LYS A 30 1.67 -39.11 -4.46
N VAL A 31 1.48 -37.93 -3.87
CA VAL A 31 1.89 -36.68 -4.48
C VAL A 31 3.42 -36.58 -4.50
N ALA A 32 4.07 -36.93 -3.40
CA ALA A 32 5.52 -36.88 -3.23
C ALA A 32 6.28 -37.70 -4.28
N GLU A 33 5.74 -38.83 -4.74
CA GLU A 33 6.34 -39.65 -5.81
C GLU A 33 6.59 -38.87 -7.11
N LYS A 34 5.75 -37.87 -7.41
CA LYS A 34 5.74 -37.14 -8.69
C LYS A 34 5.98 -35.64 -8.53
N TYR A 35 6.17 -35.18 -7.30
CA TYR A 35 6.34 -33.77 -6.99
C TYR A 35 7.75 -33.29 -7.32
N ASN A 36 7.84 -32.14 -7.98
CA ASN A 36 9.10 -31.46 -8.22
C ASN A 36 9.54 -30.71 -6.94
N TYR A 37 10.53 -31.25 -6.25
CA TYR A 37 11.16 -30.68 -5.04
C TYR A 37 12.32 -29.72 -5.35
N ARG A 38 12.16 -28.83 -6.32
CA ARG A 38 13.19 -27.85 -6.73
C ARG A 38 13.90 -27.16 -5.57
N TYR A 39 13.16 -26.83 -4.50
CA TYR A 39 13.65 -26.08 -3.35
C TYR A 39 13.97 -26.96 -2.13
N GLY A 40 13.99 -28.28 -2.31
CA GLY A 40 14.26 -29.26 -1.25
C GLY A 40 13.00 -29.96 -0.72
N LYS A 41 13.18 -31.19 -0.22
CA LYS A 41 12.08 -32.02 0.31
C LYS A 41 11.47 -31.46 1.60
N GLU A 42 12.28 -30.80 2.41
CA GLU A 42 11.85 -30.18 3.67
C GLU A 42 11.07 -28.87 3.46
N LEU A 43 11.06 -28.33 2.23
CA LEU A 43 10.48 -27.04 1.89
C LEU A 43 9.60 -27.13 0.63
N PRO A 44 8.57 -28.02 0.62
CA PRO A 44 7.81 -28.33 -0.59
C PRO A 44 7.09 -27.11 -1.18
N PHE A 45 6.66 -26.17 -0.33
CA PHE A 45 5.82 -25.03 -0.72
C PHE A 45 6.60 -23.78 -1.15
N LEU A 46 7.93 -23.76 -1.04
CA LEU A 46 8.73 -22.64 -1.54
C LEU A 46 8.47 -22.42 -3.05
N PRO A 47 8.48 -21.16 -3.53
CA PRO A 47 8.91 -19.93 -2.84
C PRO A 47 7.81 -19.21 -2.05
N SER A 48 6.68 -19.85 -1.76
CA SER A 48 5.73 -19.37 -0.75
C SER A 48 6.22 -19.70 0.66
N ASN A 49 5.90 -18.84 1.63
CA ASN A 49 6.13 -19.07 3.06
C ASN A 49 5.02 -19.93 3.70
N ALA A 50 4.00 -20.34 2.94
CA ALA A 50 2.93 -21.19 3.44
C ALA A 50 3.44 -22.58 3.82
N THR A 51 2.81 -23.19 4.81
CA THR A 51 2.99 -24.60 5.12
C THR A 51 1.69 -25.21 5.61
N THR A 52 1.67 -26.52 5.79
CA THR A 52 0.57 -27.24 6.46
C THR A 52 0.98 -27.60 7.88
N VAL A 53 0.01 -27.93 8.74
CA VAL A 53 0.24 -28.26 10.16
C VAL A 53 1.31 -29.34 10.41
N ASN A 54 1.58 -30.20 9.44
CA ASN A 54 2.57 -31.27 9.51
C ASN A 54 3.54 -31.30 8.31
N GLY A 55 3.50 -30.30 7.42
CA GLY A 55 4.31 -30.25 6.20
C GLY A 55 3.88 -31.18 5.07
N GLU A 56 2.80 -31.96 5.25
CA GLU A 56 2.26 -32.86 4.23
C GLU A 56 1.32 -32.15 3.25
N PHE A 57 1.10 -32.76 2.08
CA PHE A 57 0.10 -32.27 1.11
C PHE A 57 -1.32 -32.62 1.55
N LEU A 58 -2.27 -31.73 1.26
CA LEU A 58 -3.68 -31.93 1.58
C LEU A 58 -4.48 -32.34 0.34
N ASP A 59 -5.31 -33.38 0.46
CA ASP A 59 -6.21 -33.75 -0.62
C ASP A 59 -7.21 -32.61 -0.88
N PRO A 60 -7.26 -32.05 -2.11
CA PRO A 60 -8.13 -30.91 -2.40
C PRO A 60 -9.62 -31.24 -2.21
N ARG A 61 -10.01 -32.52 -2.21
CA ARG A 61 -11.39 -32.97 -1.95
C ARG A 61 -11.82 -32.74 -0.50
N LEU A 62 -10.88 -32.50 0.41
CA LEU A 62 -11.16 -32.16 1.80
C LEU A 62 -11.61 -30.72 1.98
N PHE A 63 -11.44 -29.85 0.97
CA PHE A 63 -11.91 -28.47 1.02
C PHE A 63 -13.37 -28.41 0.57
N PRO A 64 -14.33 -28.08 1.46
CA PRO A 64 -15.68 -27.78 1.02
C PRO A 64 -15.70 -26.62 0.02
N THR A 65 -16.60 -26.69 -0.95
CA THR A 65 -16.83 -25.62 -1.91
C THR A 65 -17.43 -24.39 -1.23
N ALA A 66 -17.30 -23.22 -1.84
CA ALA A 66 -17.95 -22.01 -1.31
C ALA A 66 -19.49 -22.15 -1.30
N ASP A 67 -20.07 -22.84 -2.29
CA ASP A 67 -21.51 -23.12 -2.36
C ASP A 67 -22.01 -23.86 -1.11
N TYR A 68 -21.21 -24.79 -0.56
CA TYR A 68 -21.55 -25.50 0.66
C TYR A 68 -21.67 -24.54 1.86
N CYS A 69 -20.78 -23.55 1.96
CA CYS A 69 -20.91 -22.48 2.96
C CYS A 69 -22.13 -21.58 2.68
N GLY A 70 -22.43 -21.35 1.39
CA GLY A 70 -23.54 -20.52 0.92
C GLY A 70 -24.93 -21.04 1.27
N HIS A 71 -25.08 -22.30 1.73
CA HIS A 71 -26.35 -22.80 2.25
C HIS A 71 -26.84 -22.00 3.46
N CYS A 72 -25.93 -21.69 4.40
CA CYS A 72 -26.22 -20.95 5.64
C CYS A 72 -25.73 -19.49 5.60
N HIS A 73 -24.73 -19.19 4.77
CA HIS A 73 -24.08 -17.86 4.68
C HIS A 73 -24.33 -17.19 3.32
N ARG A 74 -25.60 -17.00 2.93
CA ARG A 74 -25.95 -16.53 1.57
C ARG A 74 -25.43 -15.12 1.29
N GLU A 75 -25.49 -14.22 2.28
CA GLU A 75 -24.98 -12.86 2.13
C GLU A 75 -23.46 -12.87 1.97
N SER A 76 -22.72 -13.49 2.90
CA SER A 76 -21.26 -13.55 2.83
C SER A 76 -20.77 -14.24 1.55
N HIS A 77 -21.45 -15.30 1.11
CA HIS A 77 -21.15 -16.01 -0.14
C HIS A 77 -21.32 -15.11 -1.37
N LYS A 78 -22.43 -14.36 -1.48
CA LYS A 78 -22.65 -13.40 -2.58
C LYS A 78 -21.56 -12.33 -2.60
N GLN A 79 -21.30 -11.71 -1.45
CA GLN A 79 -20.27 -10.67 -1.31
C GLN A 79 -18.88 -11.19 -1.71
N TRP A 80 -18.50 -12.37 -1.22
CA TRP A 80 -17.24 -13.01 -1.56
C TRP A 80 -17.13 -13.31 -3.06
N ARG A 81 -18.19 -13.81 -3.70
CA ARG A 81 -18.16 -14.16 -5.12
C ARG A 81 -17.92 -12.96 -6.04
N GLU A 82 -18.37 -11.77 -5.62
CA GLU A 82 -18.15 -10.51 -6.32
C GLU A 82 -16.77 -9.88 -6.03
N SER A 83 -16.06 -10.38 -5.01
CA SER A 83 -14.79 -9.81 -4.54
C SER A 83 -13.58 -10.20 -5.37
N ALA A 84 -12.45 -9.51 -5.16
CA ALA A 84 -11.16 -9.88 -5.74
C ALA A 84 -10.64 -11.23 -5.23
N HIS A 85 -10.99 -11.66 -4.01
CA HIS A 85 -10.51 -12.91 -3.41
C HIS A 85 -11.04 -14.14 -4.14
N SER A 86 -12.34 -14.21 -4.41
CA SER A 86 -12.92 -15.33 -5.17
C SER A 86 -12.45 -15.39 -6.62
N ASN A 87 -12.01 -14.24 -7.15
CA ASN A 87 -11.59 -14.09 -8.53
C ASN A 87 -10.06 -14.10 -8.71
N ALA A 88 -9.31 -14.36 -7.64
CA ALA A 88 -7.85 -14.19 -7.59
C ALA A 88 -7.08 -15.09 -8.59
N ASN A 89 -7.61 -16.26 -8.95
CA ASN A 89 -7.00 -17.21 -9.89
C ASN A 89 -7.88 -17.51 -11.13
N ARG A 90 -8.77 -16.59 -11.53
CA ARG A 90 -9.60 -16.78 -12.75
C ARG A 90 -9.68 -15.59 -13.68
N VAL A 91 -9.18 -14.43 -13.26
CA VAL A 91 -9.15 -13.23 -14.11
C VAL A 91 -8.12 -13.41 -15.24
N PRO A 92 -8.47 -13.09 -16.51
CA PRO A 92 -7.61 -13.36 -17.65
C PRO A 92 -6.20 -12.76 -17.56
N TYR A 93 -6.10 -11.51 -17.09
CA TYR A 93 -4.81 -10.81 -16.97
C TYR A 93 -3.86 -11.48 -15.97
N TYR A 94 -4.37 -12.03 -14.86
CA TYR A 94 -3.56 -12.77 -13.88
C TYR A 94 -3.10 -14.10 -14.47
N LEU A 95 -4.02 -14.86 -15.06
CA LEU A 95 -3.71 -16.14 -15.70
C LEU A 95 -2.65 -15.98 -16.79
N ARG A 96 -2.71 -14.87 -17.55
CA ARG A 96 -1.73 -14.54 -18.59
C ARG A 96 -0.35 -14.25 -18.00
N ASN A 97 -0.27 -13.47 -16.92
CA ASN A 97 0.99 -13.17 -16.25
C ASN A 97 1.62 -14.42 -15.58
N VAL A 98 0.82 -15.27 -14.93
CA VAL A 98 1.29 -16.55 -14.37
C VAL A 98 1.71 -17.52 -15.48
N ALA A 99 1.00 -17.56 -16.61
CA ALA A 99 1.43 -18.34 -17.76
C ALA A 99 2.81 -17.88 -18.27
N LEU A 100 3.06 -16.57 -18.31
CA LEU A 100 4.38 -16.03 -18.67
C LEU A 100 5.48 -16.46 -17.69
N LEU A 101 5.20 -16.55 -16.39
CA LEU A 101 6.14 -17.12 -15.41
C LEU A 101 6.37 -18.62 -15.67
N ASN A 102 5.31 -19.38 -15.86
CA ASN A 102 5.38 -20.82 -16.07
C ASN A 102 6.16 -21.17 -17.35
N ASP A 103 5.93 -20.44 -18.43
CA ASP A 103 6.60 -20.64 -19.72
C ASP A 103 8.08 -20.23 -19.64
N SER A 104 8.44 -19.27 -18.79
CA SER A 104 9.81 -18.77 -18.68
C SER A 104 10.67 -19.49 -17.64
N LYS A 105 10.10 -19.91 -16.50
CA LYS A 105 10.85 -20.53 -15.39
C LYS A 105 10.35 -21.91 -14.97
N GLY A 106 9.08 -22.21 -15.21
CA GLY A 106 8.43 -23.45 -14.79
C GLY A 106 7.37 -23.24 -13.70
N ILE A 107 6.42 -24.17 -13.63
CA ILE A 107 5.25 -24.11 -12.71
C ILE A 107 5.64 -24.09 -11.23
N GLU A 108 6.79 -24.63 -10.85
CA GLU A 108 7.23 -24.62 -9.46
C GLU A 108 7.50 -23.22 -8.92
N PHE A 109 7.78 -22.24 -9.80
CA PHE A 109 7.95 -20.84 -9.40
C PHE A 109 6.61 -20.15 -9.10
N SER A 110 5.51 -20.62 -9.69
CA SER A 110 4.18 -20.04 -9.44
C SER A 110 3.68 -20.30 -8.01
N ARG A 111 4.30 -21.23 -7.27
CA ARG A 111 4.03 -21.46 -5.84
C ARG A 111 4.10 -20.17 -5.03
N HIS A 112 4.96 -19.23 -5.42
CA HIS A 112 5.04 -17.89 -4.82
C HIS A 112 3.72 -17.12 -4.96
N CYS A 113 3.16 -17.06 -6.17
CA CYS A 113 1.90 -16.38 -6.48
C CYS A 113 0.72 -17.11 -5.85
N GLU A 114 0.65 -18.43 -6.04
CA GLU A 114 -0.47 -19.25 -5.58
C GLU A 114 -0.52 -19.42 -4.06
N GLY A 115 0.56 -19.13 -3.35
CA GLY A 115 0.51 -18.94 -1.89
C GLY A 115 -0.53 -17.90 -1.45
N CYS A 116 -0.89 -16.95 -2.31
CA CYS A 116 -1.89 -15.94 -2.03
C CYS A 116 -3.11 -16.01 -2.97
N HIS A 117 -2.97 -16.50 -4.20
CA HIS A 117 -4.03 -16.49 -5.22
C HIS A 117 -4.82 -17.80 -5.33
N ASP A 118 -4.18 -18.95 -5.13
CA ASP A 118 -4.80 -20.27 -5.09
C ASP A 118 -4.13 -21.19 -4.05
N PRO A 119 -4.39 -20.94 -2.76
CA PRO A 119 -3.81 -21.72 -1.68
C PRO A 119 -4.11 -23.22 -1.76
N ILE A 120 -5.25 -23.62 -2.35
CA ILE A 120 -5.61 -25.04 -2.51
C ILE A 120 -4.66 -25.69 -3.53
N ALA A 121 -4.37 -25.04 -4.66
CA ALA A 121 -3.39 -25.53 -5.63
C ALA A 121 -2.00 -25.71 -4.99
N LEU A 122 -1.58 -24.78 -4.12
CA LEU A 122 -0.31 -24.87 -3.41
C LEU A 122 -0.26 -26.05 -2.45
N VAL A 123 -1.17 -26.11 -1.47
CA VAL A 123 -1.10 -27.11 -0.38
C VAL A 123 -1.48 -28.51 -0.83
N SER A 124 -2.17 -28.66 -1.97
CA SER A 124 -2.46 -29.97 -2.57
C SER A 124 -1.29 -30.58 -3.33
N GLY A 125 -0.21 -29.82 -3.55
CA GLY A 125 0.94 -30.23 -4.34
C GLY A 125 0.68 -30.22 -5.85
N ALA A 126 -0.36 -29.51 -6.32
CA ALA A 126 -0.75 -29.48 -7.72
C ALA A 126 0.19 -28.63 -8.60
N LEU A 127 0.98 -27.73 -7.99
CA LEU A 127 1.92 -26.83 -8.68
C LEU A 127 3.24 -27.54 -8.99
N THR A 128 3.14 -28.55 -9.86
CA THR A 128 4.24 -29.36 -10.36
C THR A 128 3.97 -29.82 -11.79
N GLN A 129 5.01 -30.17 -12.54
CA GLN A 129 4.92 -30.53 -13.96
C GLN A 129 4.00 -31.74 -14.20
N ALA A 130 4.00 -32.71 -13.28
CA ALA A 130 3.13 -33.89 -13.31
C ALA A 130 1.74 -33.64 -12.68
N GLY A 131 1.45 -32.40 -12.29
CA GLY A 131 0.21 -32.02 -11.63
C GLY A 131 -1.03 -32.13 -12.53
N PRO A 132 -2.23 -32.08 -11.93
CA PRO A 132 -3.47 -32.12 -12.69
C PRO A 132 -3.60 -30.88 -13.59
N LYS A 133 -3.93 -31.09 -14.87
CA LYS A 133 -4.19 -30.01 -15.83
C LYS A 133 -5.49 -29.24 -15.56
N LYS A 134 -6.49 -29.93 -15.00
CA LYS A 134 -7.77 -29.36 -14.61
C LYS A 134 -7.91 -29.45 -13.11
N ARG A 135 -8.13 -28.30 -12.48
CA ARG A 135 -8.31 -28.16 -11.04
C ARG A 135 -9.65 -27.44 -10.83
N PRO A 136 -10.71 -28.16 -10.42
CA PRO A 136 -12.03 -27.56 -10.30
C PRO A 136 -12.10 -26.37 -9.34
N TYR A 137 -11.21 -26.32 -8.34
CA TYR A 137 -11.15 -25.28 -7.32
C TYR A 137 -10.49 -23.97 -7.78
N ASP A 138 -9.79 -23.93 -8.94
CA ASP A 138 -9.15 -22.70 -9.46
C ASP A 138 -10.17 -21.55 -9.66
N GLN A 139 -11.45 -21.88 -9.83
CA GLN A 139 -12.53 -20.90 -10.03
C GLN A 139 -12.96 -20.16 -8.76
N ASP A 140 -12.45 -20.54 -7.59
CA ASP A 140 -12.83 -19.95 -6.30
C ASP A 140 -11.67 -19.19 -5.63
N GLY A 141 -10.46 -19.20 -6.21
CA GLY A 141 -9.30 -18.47 -5.70
C GLY A 141 -9.12 -18.65 -4.17
N VAL A 142 -9.18 -17.54 -3.44
CA VAL A 142 -9.18 -17.55 -1.97
C VAL A 142 -10.60 -17.79 -1.45
N THR A 143 -10.98 -19.06 -1.32
CA THR A 143 -12.32 -19.48 -0.86
C THR A 143 -12.52 -19.35 0.66
N CYS A 144 -13.77 -19.51 1.12
CA CYS A 144 -14.15 -19.47 2.54
C CYS A 144 -13.27 -20.43 3.37
N THR A 145 -13.12 -21.66 2.90
CA THR A 145 -12.40 -22.72 3.61
C THR A 145 -10.89 -22.52 3.59
N VAL A 146 -10.34 -21.75 2.65
CA VAL A 146 -8.93 -21.35 2.68
C VAL A 146 -8.67 -20.42 3.86
N CYS A 147 -9.42 -19.32 3.96
CA CYS A 147 -9.26 -18.38 5.07
C CYS A 147 -9.57 -19.03 6.41
N HIS A 148 -10.70 -19.74 6.50
CA HIS A 148 -11.21 -20.29 7.76
C HIS A 148 -10.49 -21.57 8.24
N SER A 149 -9.57 -22.13 7.44
CA SER A 149 -8.74 -23.28 7.84
C SER A 149 -7.31 -22.90 8.25
N ILE A 150 -6.93 -21.63 8.16
CA ILE A 150 -5.63 -21.17 8.67
C ILE A 150 -5.58 -21.37 10.19
N GLN A 151 -4.48 -21.95 10.68
CA GLN A 151 -4.29 -22.26 12.10
C GLN A 151 -3.28 -21.34 12.78
N ALA A 152 -2.30 -20.83 12.02
CA ALA A 152 -1.30 -19.88 12.51
C ALA A 152 -0.86 -18.95 11.39
N ILE A 153 -0.35 -17.78 11.76
CA ILE A 153 0.08 -16.71 10.85
C ILE A 153 1.39 -16.10 11.33
N ASP A 154 2.13 -15.49 10.41
CA ASP A 154 3.17 -14.51 10.73
C ASP A 154 3.15 -13.33 9.75
N THR A 155 3.93 -12.27 10.03
CA THR A 155 3.92 -10.99 9.31
C THR A 155 5.06 -10.83 8.29
N ARG A 156 5.73 -11.91 7.86
CA ARG A 156 6.71 -11.87 6.76
C ARG A 156 6.03 -11.75 5.39
N GLY A 157 4.78 -12.20 5.31
CA GLY A 157 4.00 -12.20 4.09
C GLY A 157 4.42 -13.30 3.12
N THR A 158 4.06 -13.16 1.85
CA THR A 158 4.32 -14.19 0.81
C THR A 158 3.64 -15.52 1.14
N GLY A 159 2.37 -15.47 1.55
CA GLY A 159 1.59 -16.64 1.99
C GLY A 159 2.01 -17.16 3.36
N SER A 160 2.47 -16.32 4.29
CA SER A 160 3.02 -16.75 5.60
C SER A 160 1.96 -17.24 6.59
N TYR A 161 1.30 -18.35 6.27
CA TYR A 161 0.29 -19.01 7.10
C TYR A 161 0.53 -20.52 7.20
N VAL A 162 -0.03 -21.12 8.25
CA VAL A 162 -0.10 -22.57 8.44
C VAL A 162 -1.51 -23.04 8.13
N MET A 163 -1.68 -23.80 7.06
CA MET A 163 -2.95 -24.38 6.64
C MET A 163 -3.27 -25.64 7.46
N GLY A 164 -4.43 -25.63 8.09
CA GLY A 164 -5.01 -26.80 8.76
C GLY A 164 -5.74 -27.70 7.78
N ILE A 165 -6.17 -28.86 8.29
CA ILE A 165 -7.14 -29.69 7.57
C ILE A 165 -8.50 -28.97 7.64
N PRO A 166 -9.15 -28.69 6.51
CA PRO A 166 -10.43 -28.00 6.52
C PRO A 166 -11.48 -28.78 7.30
N ALA A 167 -12.15 -28.10 8.22
CA ALA A 167 -13.25 -28.66 8.99
C ALA A 167 -14.26 -27.57 9.31
N VAL A 168 -15.54 -27.91 9.18
CA VAL A 168 -16.65 -27.03 9.57
C VAL A 168 -17.22 -27.38 10.93
N LEU A 169 -16.71 -28.41 11.58
CA LEU A 169 -17.11 -28.82 12.92
C LEU A 169 -15.91 -29.44 13.63
N VAL A 170 -15.80 -29.24 14.94
CA VAL A 170 -14.92 -30.06 15.79
C VAL A 170 -15.74 -31.10 16.55
N ASP A 171 -15.15 -32.21 16.96
CA ASP A 171 -15.77 -33.19 17.86
C ASP A 171 -15.87 -32.66 19.31
N GLU A 172 -16.36 -33.48 20.23
CA GLU A 172 -16.46 -33.11 21.66
C GLU A 172 -15.08 -32.90 22.31
N GLY A 173 -14.04 -33.55 21.79
CA GLY A 173 -12.65 -33.38 22.20
C GLY A 173 -11.95 -32.19 21.53
N GLY A 174 -12.66 -31.43 20.68
CA GLY A 174 -12.11 -30.29 19.94
C GLY A 174 -11.27 -30.68 18.72
N GLN A 175 -11.28 -31.94 18.29
CA GLN A 175 -10.57 -32.38 17.09
C GLN A 175 -11.38 -32.09 15.82
N PRO A 176 -10.75 -31.75 14.69
CA PRO A 176 -11.45 -31.47 13.44
C PRO A 176 -12.26 -32.68 12.93
N VAL A 177 -13.54 -32.46 12.61
CA VAL A 177 -14.37 -33.43 11.89
C VAL A 177 -14.11 -33.29 10.39
N THR A 178 -13.45 -34.30 9.81
CA THR A 178 -12.95 -34.25 8.42
C THR A 178 -13.87 -34.88 7.39
N ARG A 179 -14.94 -35.57 7.85
CA ARG A 179 -16.02 -36.04 6.97
C ARG A 179 -16.92 -34.90 6.54
N LYS A 180 -17.75 -35.15 5.52
CA LYS A 180 -18.85 -34.24 5.18
C LYS A 180 -19.83 -34.16 6.36
N VAL A 181 -20.20 -32.94 6.73
CA VAL A 181 -21.17 -32.62 7.79
C VAL A 181 -22.45 -32.13 7.10
N SER A 182 -23.62 -32.39 7.68
CA SER A 182 -24.88 -31.86 7.12
C SER A 182 -25.20 -30.49 7.71
N ASP A 183 -25.96 -29.65 6.99
CA ASP A 183 -26.41 -28.36 7.50
C ASP A 183 -27.14 -28.50 8.85
N GLY A 184 -27.98 -29.53 8.99
CA GLY A 184 -28.70 -29.82 10.24
C GLY A 184 -27.78 -30.14 11.42
N GLU A 185 -26.69 -30.88 11.18
CA GLU A 185 -25.68 -31.18 12.20
C GLU A 185 -24.89 -29.92 12.60
N ILE A 186 -24.54 -29.06 11.64
CA ILE A 186 -23.86 -27.78 11.91
C ILE A 186 -24.77 -26.88 12.75
N LEU A 187 -26.03 -26.72 12.33
CA LEU A 187 -27.00 -25.85 12.99
C LEU A 187 -27.37 -26.33 14.41
N ALA A 188 -27.27 -27.64 14.67
CA ALA A 188 -27.44 -28.20 16.01
C ALA A 188 -26.24 -27.93 16.94
N HIS A 189 -25.07 -27.59 16.40
CA HIS A 189 -23.80 -27.49 17.13
C HIS A 189 -22.99 -26.23 16.77
N LEU A 190 -23.64 -25.05 16.85
CA LEU A 190 -23.05 -23.77 16.47
C LEU A 190 -21.79 -23.40 17.28
N ASP A 191 -21.67 -23.86 18.53
CA ASP A 191 -20.49 -23.63 19.36
C ASP A 191 -19.26 -24.38 18.80
N ARG A 192 -19.46 -25.65 18.40
CA ARG A 192 -18.44 -26.50 17.76
C ARG A 192 -18.13 -26.02 16.35
N HIS A 193 -19.12 -25.53 15.62
CA HIS A 193 -18.92 -24.92 14.30
C HIS A 193 -18.03 -23.67 14.41
N SER A 194 -18.40 -22.75 15.30
CA SER A 194 -17.64 -21.52 15.56
C SER A 194 -16.20 -21.83 15.98
N LYS A 195 -15.97 -22.80 16.87
CA LYS A 195 -14.61 -23.25 17.26
C LYS A 195 -13.79 -23.79 16.08
N ALA A 196 -14.44 -24.45 15.11
CA ALA A 196 -13.76 -24.99 13.94
C ALA A 196 -13.31 -23.88 12.98
N VAL A 197 -14.18 -22.90 12.71
CA VAL A 197 -13.98 -21.93 11.63
C VAL A 197 -13.52 -20.54 12.09
N MET A 198 -13.60 -20.20 13.38
CA MET A 198 -13.21 -18.88 13.89
C MET A 198 -11.91 -18.92 14.68
N LYS A 199 -11.04 -17.94 14.42
CA LYS A 199 -9.76 -17.71 15.10
C LYS A 199 -9.66 -16.24 15.54
N ASP A 200 -8.96 -15.98 16.63
CA ASP A 200 -8.83 -14.63 17.18
C ASP A 200 -8.09 -13.67 16.25
N PHE A 201 -7.10 -14.18 15.51
CA PHE A 201 -6.30 -13.37 14.60
C PHE A 201 -7.07 -12.84 13.38
N TYR A 202 -8.27 -13.35 13.07
CA TYR A 202 -9.09 -12.77 11.98
C TYR A 202 -9.51 -11.33 12.22
N ARG A 203 -9.37 -10.84 13.46
CA ARG A 203 -9.66 -9.46 13.85
C ARG A 203 -8.44 -8.54 13.82
N THR A 204 -7.26 -9.05 13.47
CA THR A 204 -6.01 -8.28 13.45
C THR A 204 -5.51 -8.05 12.02
N SER A 205 -4.83 -6.93 11.78
CA SER A 205 -4.22 -6.66 10.48
C SER A 205 -3.12 -7.67 10.11
N ALA A 206 -2.54 -8.37 11.10
CA ALA A 206 -1.52 -9.40 10.87
C ALA A 206 -2.07 -10.57 10.03
N PHE A 207 -3.36 -10.87 10.13
CA PHE A 207 -3.99 -11.86 9.25
C PHE A 207 -3.88 -11.46 7.77
N CYS A 208 -4.18 -10.19 7.47
CA CYS A 208 -4.07 -9.65 6.11
C CYS A 208 -2.62 -9.61 5.62
N ALA A 209 -1.66 -9.39 6.52
CA ALA A 209 -0.23 -9.34 6.20
C ALA A 209 0.30 -10.64 5.57
N THR A 210 -0.34 -11.78 5.85
CA THR A 210 0.07 -13.08 5.27
C THR A 210 0.11 -13.06 3.74
N CYS A 211 -0.78 -12.29 3.10
CA CYS A 211 -0.85 -12.13 1.64
C CYS A 211 -0.62 -10.68 1.17
N HIS A 212 -0.98 -9.69 1.98
CA HIS A 212 -0.81 -8.24 1.69
C HIS A 212 0.50 -7.66 2.23
N LYS A 213 1.47 -8.53 2.50
CA LYS A 213 2.90 -8.27 2.53
C LYS A 213 3.55 -9.36 1.68
N ALA A 214 4.53 -9.03 0.87
CA ALA A 214 5.17 -9.97 -0.04
C ALA A 214 6.59 -9.52 -0.39
N ALA A 215 7.45 -10.49 -0.69
CA ALA A 215 8.80 -10.23 -1.13
C ALA A 215 9.19 -11.21 -2.22
N LEU A 216 10.03 -10.76 -3.14
CA LEU A 216 10.60 -11.58 -4.21
C LEU A 216 11.88 -12.22 -3.66
N PRO A 217 11.87 -13.52 -3.34
CA PRO A 217 13.08 -14.17 -2.86
C PRO A 217 14.07 -14.39 -4.00
N ARG A 218 15.35 -14.58 -3.66
CA ARG A 218 16.40 -14.98 -4.62
C ARG A 218 16.01 -16.23 -5.42
N THR A 219 15.28 -17.17 -4.81
CA THR A 219 14.78 -18.38 -5.47
C THR A 219 13.74 -18.12 -6.57
N LEU A 220 13.15 -16.93 -6.63
CA LEU A 220 12.22 -16.50 -7.67
C LEU A 220 12.91 -15.64 -8.73
N ASN A 221 13.72 -14.66 -8.33
CA ASN A 221 14.28 -13.65 -9.24
C ASN A 221 15.76 -13.86 -9.63
N ASP A 222 16.41 -14.92 -9.13
CA ASP A 222 17.84 -15.23 -9.33
C ASP A 222 18.78 -14.06 -8.97
N TYR A 223 18.36 -13.17 -8.08
CA TYR A 223 19.09 -11.96 -7.73
C TYR A 223 19.31 -11.83 -6.22
N LYS A 224 18.29 -11.39 -5.50
CA LYS A 224 18.33 -11.12 -4.06
C LYS A 224 16.90 -11.00 -3.53
N TRP A 225 16.74 -10.99 -2.20
CA TRP A 225 15.45 -10.65 -1.61
C TRP A 225 15.09 -9.18 -1.90
N GLN A 226 13.88 -8.94 -2.42
CA GLN A 226 13.35 -7.61 -2.69
C GLN A 226 11.93 -7.49 -2.12
N ARG A 227 11.64 -6.41 -1.41
CA ARG A 227 10.26 -6.13 -0.98
C ARG A 227 9.39 -5.83 -2.21
N ALA A 228 8.27 -6.53 -2.34
CA ALA A 228 7.28 -6.29 -3.39
C ALA A 228 5.99 -5.65 -2.84
N ILE A 229 5.56 -6.10 -1.66
CA ILE A 229 4.39 -5.58 -0.94
C ILE A 229 4.75 -5.40 0.55
N SER A 230 4.56 -4.21 1.11
CA SER A 230 4.77 -3.63 2.43
C SER A 230 3.54 -2.91 3.00
N LEU A 231 2.32 -3.04 2.41
CA LEU A 231 1.09 -2.39 2.91
C LEU A 231 0.88 -2.52 4.43
N TYR A 232 1.20 -3.68 5.03
CA TYR A 232 1.13 -3.88 6.48
C TYR A 232 2.12 -2.99 7.25
N ASP A 233 3.35 -2.86 6.73
CA ASP A 233 4.40 -2.02 7.31
C ASP A 233 4.02 -0.53 7.20
N GLU A 234 3.43 -0.12 6.07
CA GLU A 234 2.91 1.24 5.86
C GLU A 234 1.73 1.53 6.80
N TRP A 235 0.80 0.58 6.97
CA TRP A 235 -0.31 0.67 7.92
C TRP A 235 0.18 0.83 9.36
N GLN A 236 1.14 0.01 9.81
CA GLN A 236 1.72 0.12 11.15
C GLN A 236 2.32 1.51 11.41
N ASN A 237 3.02 2.07 10.41
CA ASN A 237 3.63 3.38 10.51
C ASN A 237 2.62 4.53 10.43
N SER A 238 1.39 4.25 10.01
CA SER A 238 0.34 5.26 9.86
C SER A 238 -0.29 5.65 11.20
N SER A 239 -0.99 6.79 11.17
CA SER A 239 -1.80 7.26 12.29
C SER A 239 -2.98 6.35 12.63
N PHE A 240 -3.38 5.49 11.69
CA PHE A 240 -4.53 4.60 11.84
C PHE A 240 -4.21 3.42 12.76
N ALA A 241 -2.98 2.90 12.72
CA ALA A 241 -2.58 1.81 13.62
C ALA A 241 -2.34 2.29 15.06
N LYS A 242 -1.97 3.57 15.23
CA LYS A 242 -1.47 4.14 16.50
C LYS A 242 -0.28 3.34 17.07
N GLN A 243 0.52 2.73 16.20
CA GLN A 243 1.72 1.97 16.55
C GLN A 243 3.00 2.80 16.34
N SER A 244 2.92 3.91 15.60
CA SER A 244 4.00 4.88 15.44
C SER A 244 3.60 6.27 15.98
N PRO A 245 4.50 6.98 16.68
CA PRO A 245 4.28 8.36 17.11
C PRO A 245 4.58 9.38 15.99
N LEU A 246 5.12 8.95 14.85
CA LEU A 246 5.69 9.84 13.83
C LEU A 246 4.72 10.52 12.83
N PRO A 247 3.47 10.07 12.61
CA PRO A 247 2.55 10.73 11.67
C PRO A 247 2.33 12.23 11.93
N PHE A 248 2.12 13.01 10.86
CA PHE A 248 1.80 14.45 10.95
C PHE A 248 0.40 14.73 11.52
N TYR A 249 -0.51 13.78 11.36
CA TYR A 249 -1.88 13.83 11.86
C TYR A 249 -2.14 12.58 12.66
N VAL A 250 -2.73 12.69 13.84
CA VAL A 250 -3.06 11.55 14.70
C VAL A 250 -4.56 11.29 14.65
N LYS A 251 -4.97 10.03 14.43
CA LYS A 251 -6.37 9.62 14.51
C LYS A 251 -6.73 9.29 15.96
N ASP A 252 -7.98 9.58 16.32
CA ASP A 252 -8.46 9.35 17.69
C ASP A 252 -8.54 7.85 18.02
N SER A 253 -8.95 7.04 17.05
CA SER A 253 -9.17 5.60 17.19
C SER A 253 -8.22 4.76 16.34
N VAL A 254 -7.97 3.53 16.80
CA VAL A 254 -7.27 2.51 16.03
C VAL A 254 -8.19 2.01 14.91
N SER A 255 -7.65 1.94 13.70
CA SER A 255 -8.28 1.30 12.54
C SER A 255 -7.40 0.17 12.04
N SER A 256 -7.97 -1.02 11.88
CA SER A 256 -7.31 -2.18 11.27
C SER A 256 -7.63 -2.27 9.78
N CYS A 257 -7.02 -3.21 9.06
CA CYS A 257 -7.42 -3.51 7.68
C CYS A 257 -8.93 -3.79 7.58
N GLN A 258 -9.47 -4.56 8.53
CA GLN A 258 -10.88 -4.94 8.59
C GLN A 258 -11.82 -3.75 8.82
N THR A 259 -11.44 -2.72 9.57
CA THR A 259 -12.32 -1.57 9.82
C THR A 259 -12.62 -0.77 8.56
N CYS A 260 -11.75 -0.85 7.54
CA CYS A 260 -11.96 -0.21 6.24
C CYS A 260 -12.49 -1.19 5.19
N HIS A 261 -11.91 -2.40 5.11
CA HIS A 261 -12.19 -3.33 4.01
C HIS A 261 -13.28 -4.37 4.34
N MET A 262 -13.63 -4.56 5.60
CA MET A 262 -14.66 -5.51 6.06
C MET A 262 -15.68 -4.81 6.96
N GLN A 263 -16.12 -3.62 6.56
CA GLN A 263 -17.10 -2.84 7.32
C GLN A 263 -18.37 -3.66 7.59
N ARG A 264 -18.99 -3.43 8.75
CA ARG A 264 -20.24 -4.11 9.06
C ARG A 264 -21.37 -3.55 8.21
N GLU A 265 -22.09 -4.42 7.54
CA GLU A 265 -23.16 -4.07 6.62
C GLU A 265 -24.46 -4.76 7.02
N LYS A 266 -25.60 -4.08 6.77
CA LYS A 266 -26.93 -4.69 6.90
C LYS A 266 -27.11 -5.74 5.81
N LEU A 267 -27.74 -6.83 6.18
CA LEU A 267 -27.95 -7.97 5.29
C LEU A 267 -29.11 -7.71 4.30
N THR A 268 -28.96 -8.26 3.09
CA THR A 268 -30.03 -8.37 2.10
C THR A 268 -30.47 -9.83 1.90
N LEU A 269 -29.61 -10.78 2.25
CA LEU A 269 -29.83 -12.22 2.23
C LEU A 269 -29.67 -12.83 3.63
N THR A 270 -30.07 -14.10 3.80
CA THR A 270 -29.93 -14.81 5.07
C THR A 270 -28.47 -15.18 5.35
N ASP A 271 -28.01 -14.94 6.58
CA ASP A 271 -26.70 -15.40 7.02
C ASP A 271 -26.76 -15.80 8.51
N SER A 272 -26.48 -17.06 8.81
CA SER A 272 -26.52 -17.59 10.19
C SER A 272 -25.44 -17.00 11.11
N GLY A 273 -24.39 -16.37 10.54
CA GLY A 273 -23.33 -15.70 11.29
C GLY A 273 -23.63 -14.24 11.63
N ALA A 274 -24.77 -13.70 11.18
CA ALA A 274 -25.14 -12.31 11.39
C ALA A 274 -25.36 -11.99 12.87
N LYS A 275 -24.94 -10.79 13.29
CA LYS A 275 -25.23 -10.24 14.61
C LYS A 275 -26.00 -8.94 14.44
N GLU A 276 -27.19 -8.87 15.05
CA GLU A 276 -28.08 -7.69 14.98
C GLU A 276 -28.41 -7.30 13.52
N GLY A 277 -28.63 -8.31 12.66
CA GLY A 277 -28.91 -8.07 11.23
C GLY A 277 -27.73 -7.46 10.47
N GLN A 278 -26.51 -7.59 11.00
CA GLN A 278 -25.28 -7.11 10.35
C GLN A 278 -24.15 -8.16 10.37
N LEU A 279 -23.33 -8.15 9.32
CA LEU A 279 -22.13 -8.98 9.22
C LEU A 279 -20.92 -8.16 8.74
N ALA A 280 -19.72 -8.64 9.05
CA ALA A 280 -18.49 -8.04 8.52
C ALA A 280 -18.40 -8.34 7.02
N SER A 281 -18.35 -7.30 6.19
CA SER A 281 -18.43 -7.42 4.74
C SER A 281 -17.35 -8.33 4.18
N HIS A 282 -17.74 -9.24 3.30
CA HIS A 282 -16.86 -10.10 2.50
C HIS A 282 -16.70 -9.55 1.08
N ARG A 283 -16.88 -8.24 0.88
CA ARG A 283 -16.64 -7.57 -0.41
C ARG A 283 -15.19 -7.16 -0.60
N TRP A 284 -14.48 -6.87 0.49
CA TRP A 284 -13.13 -6.31 0.52
C TRP A 284 -12.96 -5.15 -0.46
N LEU A 285 -13.77 -4.10 -0.25
CA LEU A 285 -13.76 -2.92 -1.12
C LEU A 285 -12.35 -2.35 -1.21
N GLY A 286 -11.89 -2.13 -2.44
CA GLY A 286 -10.58 -1.61 -2.76
C GLY A 286 -10.60 -1.08 -4.19
N ALA A 287 -9.45 -0.82 -4.78
CA ALA A 287 -9.37 -0.14 -6.08
C ALA A 287 -9.54 -1.08 -7.30
N ASN A 288 -10.14 -2.26 -7.17
CA ASN A 288 -10.30 -3.18 -8.31
C ASN A 288 -11.59 -2.90 -9.10
N THR A 289 -11.57 -1.91 -9.98
CA THR A 289 -12.70 -1.55 -10.85
C THR A 289 -12.91 -2.53 -12.01
N LEU A 290 -11.95 -3.44 -12.25
CA LEU A 290 -11.91 -4.26 -13.45
C LEU A 290 -12.65 -5.59 -13.29
N ILE A 291 -12.52 -6.26 -12.14
CA ILE A 291 -13.22 -7.52 -11.85
C ILE A 291 -14.74 -7.35 -11.99
N PRO A 292 -15.37 -6.32 -11.37
CA PRO A 292 -16.78 -6.07 -11.57
C PRO A 292 -17.16 -5.84 -13.04
N LYS A 293 -16.35 -5.10 -13.80
CA LYS A 293 -16.58 -4.87 -15.23
C LYS A 293 -16.54 -6.18 -16.05
N ILE A 294 -15.57 -7.05 -15.78
CA ILE A 294 -15.38 -8.30 -16.53
C ILE A 294 -16.56 -9.26 -16.31
N TYR A 295 -17.07 -9.34 -15.08
CA TYR A 295 -18.08 -10.33 -14.69
C TYR A 295 -19.50 -9.77 -14.49
N GLY A 296 -19.72 -8.47 -14.65
CA GLY A 296 -21.03 -7.83 -14.48
C GLY A 296 -21.49 -7.74 -13.02
N PHE A 297 -20.60 -7.37 -12.10
CA PHE A 297 -20.93 -7.21 -10.68
C PHE A 297 -21.27 -5.75 -10.33
N ASP A 298 -22.41 -5.25 -10.80
CA ASP A 298 -22.74 -3.82 -10.76
C ASP A 298 -22.83 -3.23 -9.35
N GLU A 299 -23.31 -4.01 -8.38
CA GLU A 299 -23.34 -3.59 -6.97
C GLU A 299 -21.90 -3.37 -6.45
N GLN A 300 -21.01 -4.31 -6.71
CA GLN A 300 -19.61 -4.22 -6.31
C GLN A 300 -18.91 -3.06 -7.02
N ALA A 301 -19.18 -2.84 -8.32
CA ALA A 301 -18.64 -1.71 -9.09
C ALA A 301 -19.05 -0.37 -8.46
N THR A 302 -20.34 -0.21 -8.16
CA THR A 302 -20.90 1.02 -7.55
C THR A 302 -20.25 1.31 -6.20
N ARG A 303 -20.14 0.28 -5.34
CA ARG A 303 -19.53 0.42 -4.01
C ARG A 303 -18.03 0.73 -4.07
N ILE A 304 -17.32 0.20 -5.06
CA ILE A 304 -15.89 0.53 -5.27
C ILE A 304 -15.73 1.99 -5.65
N VAL A 305 -16.54 2.53 -6.56
CA VAL A 305 -16.50 3.95 -6.93
C VAL A 305 -16.78 4.83 -5.71
N GLN A 306 -17.82 4.50 -4.93
CA GLN A 306 -18.13 5.20 -3.69
C GLN A 306 -16.98 5.14 -2.68
N PHE A 307 -16.35 3.98 -2.52
CA PHE A 307 -15.19 3.79 -1.64
C PHE A 307 -14.01 4.68 -2.05
N LEU A 308 -13.70 4.75 -3.36
CA LEU A 308 -12.60 5.57 -3.89
C LEU A 308 -12.90 7.08 -3.83
N GLN A 309 -14.18 7.47 -3.78
CA GLN A 309 -14.62 8.86 -3.64
C GLN A 309 -14.87 9.30 -2.19
N ASN A 310 -14.73 8.38 -1.23
CA ASN A 310 -15.09 8.61 0.17
C ASN A 310 -14.00 9.41 0.93
N SER A 311 -13.74 10.64 0.50
CA SER A 311 -12.81 11.58 1.16
C SER A 311 -11.41 10.99 1.42
N VAL A 312 -10.93 10.14 0.52
CA VAL A 312 -9.60 9.52 0.60
C VAL A 312 -8.48 10.55 0.41
N PHE A 313 -8.70 11.52 -0.49
CA PHE A 313 -7.81 12.66 -0.72
C PHE A 313 -8.41 13.98 -0.28
N ASN A 314 -7.54 14.95 -0.01
CA ASN A 314 -7.84 16.36 -0.20
C ASN A 314 -6.97 16.85 -1.37
N VAL A 315 -7.60 17.50 -2.35
CA VAL A 315 -6.93 18.26 -3.40
C VAL A 315 -7.14 19.73 -3.07
N ASP A 316 -6.07 20.51 -3.03
CA ASP A 316 -6.11 21.95 -2.78
C ASP A 316 -5.23 22.65 -3.81
N ILE A 317 -5.84 23.49 -4.64
CA ILE A 317 -5.09 24.44 -5.44
C ILE A 317 -4.69 25.57 -4.47
N PHE A 318 -3.50 25.41 -3.89
CA PHE A 318 -3.08 26.10 -2.69
C PHE A 318 -2.52 27.49 -2.97
N ALA A 319 -1.70 27.65 -4.01
CA ALA A 319 -1.03 28.91 -4.29
C ALA A 319 -0.86 29.16 -5.79
N LEU A 320 -0.63 30.43 -6.12
CA LEU A 320 -0.15 30.85 -7.44
C LEU A 320 1.18 31.58 -7.27
N GLU A 321 2.17 31.21 -8.06
CA GLU A 321 3.36 32.03 -8.30
C GLU A 321 3.17 32.81 -9.59
N HIS A 322 3.41 34.13 -9.55
CA HIS A 322 3.30 35.00 -10.70
C HIS A 322 4.31 36.17 -10.64
N GLY A 323 4.46 36.93 -11.72
CA GLY A 323 5.50 37.95 -11.93
C GLY A 323 6.58 37.57 -12.97
N GLU A 324 7.32 38.58 -13.47
CA GLU A 324 8.39 38.41 -14.46
C GLU A 324 9.71 37.91 -13.82
N MET A 325 10.43 37.01 -14.52
CA MET A 325 11.86 36.81 -14.25
C MET A 325 12.63 38.04 -14.78
N VAL A 326 13.12 38.87 -13.88
CA VAL A 326 13.97 40.03 -14.19
C VAL A 326 15.25 39.88 -13.36
N ASP A 327 16.32 39.47 -14.03
CA ASP A 327 17.62 39.08 -13.45
C ASP A 327 17.55 37.95 -12.40
N SER A 328 18.71 37.38 -12.05
CA SER A 328 18.86 36.16 -11.25
C SER A 328 18.38 36.24 -9.79
N ALA A 329 17.54 37.21 -9.44
CA ALA A 329 17.07 37.50 -8.09
C ALA A 329 15.68 38.18 -8.00
N SER A 330 14.82 38.19 -9.03
CA SER A 330 13.40 38.57 -8.81
C SER A 330 12.63 37.38 -8.22
N GLU A 331 12.21 37.51 -6.96
CA GLU A 331 11.33 36.53 -6.31
C GLU A 331 9.96 36.59 -6.99
N LYS A 332 9.57 35.52 -7.70
CA LYS A 332 8.16 35.31 -8.07
C LYS A 332 7.30 35.50 -6.81
N GLU A 333 6.23 36.30 -6.90
CA GLU A 333 5.35 36.52 -5.76
C GLU A 333 4.48 35.27 -5.57
N LEU A 334 4.48 34.72 -4.35
CA LEU A 334 3.65 33.59 -3.97
C LEU A 334 2.33 34.09 -3.34
N VAL A 335 1.23 33.94 -4.05
CA VAL A 335 -0.13 34.22 -3.55
C VAL A 335 -0.64 32.98 -2.84
N ALA A 336 -0.67 33.01 -1.51
CA ALA A 336 -1.10 31.89 -0.69
C ALA A 336 -1.80 32.33 0.62
N PRO A 337 -2.79 31.58 1.11
CA PRO A 337 -3.52 30.54 0.39
C PRO A 337 -4.44 31.16 -0.68
N LEU A 338 -4.49 30.55 -1.85
CA LEU A 338 -5.34 30.96 -2.95
C LEU A 338 -6.80 30.97 -2.50
N GLY A 339 -7.49 32.07 -2.80
CA GLY A 339 -8.85 32.37 -2.35
C GLY A 339 -8.94 33.22 -1.09
N LEU A 340 -7.89 33.31 -0.27
CA LEU A 340 -7.86 34.18 0.93
C LEU A 340 -7.03 35.45 0.74
N THR A 341 -6.05 35.39 -0.15
CA THR A 341 -5.14 36.50 -0.44
C THR A 341 -5.56 37.20 -1.74
N PRO A 342 -5.77 38.54 -1.75
CA PRO A 342 -6.04 39.28 -2.99
C PRO A 342 -4.79 39.36 -3.87
N PHE A 343 -4.98 39.39 -5.19
CA PHE A 343 -3.89 39.49 -6.15
C PHE A 343 -4.39 39.98 -7.52
N THR A 344 -3.47 40.34 -8.41
CA THR A 344 -3.80 40.80 -9.77
C THR A 344 -3.00 40.00 -10.79
N ILE A 345 -3.67 39.52 -11.83
CA ILE A 345 -3.03 38.80 -12.94
C ILE A 345 -2.99 39.68 -14.18
N ALA A 346 -1.83 39.83 -14.80
CA ALA A 346 -1.68 40.56 -16.05
C ALA A 346 -2.11 39.71 -17.27
N PRO A 347 -2.62 40.34 -18.34
CA PRO A 347 -2.92 39.63 -19.59
C PRO A 347 -1.66 38.98 -20.19
N GLY A 348 -1.73 37.71 -20.58
CA GLY A 348 -0.59 36.99 -21.16
C GLY A 348 0.51 36.61 -20.15
N GLU A 349 0.29 36.83 -18.85
CA GLU A 349 1.24 36.45 -17.80
C GLU A 349 1.35 34.92 -17.69
N THR A 350 2.57 34.41 -17.54
CA THR A 350 2.79 33.01 -17.17
C THR A 350 2.67 32.87 -15.67
N ILE A 351 1.74 32.03 -15.22
CA ILE A 351 1.57 31.72 -13.80
C ILE A 351 1.96 30.27 -13.53
N THR A 352 2.29 29.95 -12.28
CA THR A 352 2.48 28.57 -11.80
C THR A 352 1.50 28.28 -10.67
N ALA A 353 0.65 27.27 -10.85
CA ALA A 353 -0.28 26.81 -9.83
C ALA A 353 0.32 25.67 -9.01
N ASP A 354 0.31 25.84 -7.70
CA ASP A 354 0.77 24.85 -6.73
C ASP A 354 -0.44 24.05 -6.22
N VAL A 355 -0.53 22.79 -6.64
CA VAL A 355 -1.59 21.84 -6.26
C VAL A 355 -1.07 20.92 -5.17
N VAL A 356 -1.65 21.01 -3.98
CA VAL A 356 -1.34 20.15 -2.84
C VAL A 356 -2.34 19.00 -2.80
N ILE A 357 -1.82 17.78 -2.86
CA ILE A 357 -2.62 16.56 -2.79
C ILE A 357 -2.25 15.84 -1.51
N GLN A 358 -3.22 15.65 -0.62
CA GLN A 358 -3.03 15.01 0.68
C GLN A 358 -3.71 13.66 0.73
N ASN A 359 -2.95 12.62 1.09
CA ASN A 359 -3.49 11.33 1.45
C ASN A 359 -3.97 11.37 2.91
N LYS A 360 -5.26 11.62 3.12
CA LYS A 360 -5.85 11.80 4.47
C LYS A 360 -6.67 10.61 4.97
N GLY A 361 -7.12 9.76 4.04
CA GLY A 361 -8.07 8.68 4.29
C GLY A 361 -7.52 7.27 4.08
N ILE A 362 -6.29 7.12 3.57
CA ILE A 362 -5.69 5.81 3.27
C ILE A 362 -4.57 5.55 4.27
N ALA A 363 -4.64 4.41 4.97
CA ALA A 363 -3.67 4.05 6.00
C ALA A 363 -2.33 3.52 5.45
N HIS A 364 -2.19 3.44 4.14
CA HIS A 364 -0.99 3.02 3.42
C HIS A 364 -0.75 3.99 2.25
N SER A 365 0.32 3.79 1.48
CA SER A 365 0.63 4.67 0.37
C SER A 365 -0.39 4.56 -0.76
N HIS A 366 -0.56 5.65 -1.51
CA HIS A 366 -1.25 5.67 -2.80
C HIS A 366 -0.27 5.98 -3.93
N VAL A 367 -0.25 5.22 -5.01
CA VAL A 367 -1.07 4.02 -5.25
C VAL A 367 -0.57 2.85 -4.39
N PRO A 368 -1.44 1.94 -3.89
CA PRO A 368 -0.99 0.73 -3.19
C PRO A 368 -0.06 -0.13 -4.06
N GLU A 369 0.64 -1.08 -3.45
CA GLU A 369 1.69 -1.86 -4.13
C GLU A 369 1.19 -2.78 -5.26
N GLN A 370 2.14 -3.18 -6.13
CA GLN A 370 1.96 -3.42 -7.59
C GLN A 370 1.82 -2.10 -8.38
N ARG A 371 2.54 -1.07 -7.92
CA ARG A 371 2.58 0.30 -8.45
C ARG A 371 3.11 0.40 -9.88
N ASP A 372 3.77 -0.66 -10.35
CA ASP A 372 4.39 -0.75 -11.67
C ASP A 372 3.37 -0.90 -12.80
N MET A 373 2.18 -1.41 -12.48
CA MET A 373 1.08 -1.57 -13.44
C MET A 373 -0.14 -0.73 -13.11
N TYR A 374 -0.33 -0.26 -11.87
CA TYR A 374 -1.49 0.57 -11.54
C TYR A 374 -1.32 2.01 -12.03
N GLU A 375 -2.41 2.65 -12.44
CA GLU A 375 -2.35 4.01 -12.99
C GLU A 375 -3.26 4.97 -12.22
N SER A 376 -2.65 5.92 -11.52
CA SER A 376 -3.31 7.08 -10.93
C SER A 376 -2.53 8.33 -11.29
N TRP A 377 -3.23 9.43 -11.58
CA TRP A 377 -2.60 10.65 -12.04
C TRP A 377 -3.43 11.86 -11.67
N VAL A 378 -2.86 13.04 -11.89
CA VAL A 378 -3.55 14.32 -11.77
C VAL A 378 -3.92 14.79 -13.17
N GLU A 379 -5.20 14.95 -13.44
CA GLU A 379 -5.67 15.74 -14.58
C GLU A 379 -5.74 17.21 -14.14
N PHE A 380 -5.10 18.09 -14.91
CA PHE A 380 -5.16 19.53 -14.70
C PHE A 380 -5.76 20.21 -15.92
N LEU A 381 -6.82 20.98 -15.72
CA LEU A 381 -7.57 21.65 -16.79
C LEU A 381 -7.64 23.15 -16.53
N VAL A 382 -7.38 23.93 -17.57
CA VAL A 382 -7.68 25.37 -17.61
C VAL A 382 -8.73 25.59 -18.69
N LYS A 383 -9.88 26.16 -18.31
CA LYS A 383 -11.00 26.43 -19.24
C LYS A 383 -11.40 27.90 -19.21
N ASP A 384 -11.83 28.43 -20.35
CA ASP A 384 -12.47 29.75 -20.40
C ASP A 384 -13.96 29.69 -19.98
N ALA A 385 -14.60 30.86 -19.91
CA ALA A 385 -16.01 30.99 -19.52
C ALA A 385 -17.00 30.23 -20.43
N SER A 386 -16.60 29.86 -21.65
CA SER A 386 -17.42 29.04 -22.56
C SER A 386 -17.25 27.54 -22.33
N GLY A 387 -16.33 27.13 -21.44
CA GLY A 387 -15.97 25.75 -21.19
C GLY A 387 -14.92 25.20 -22.16
N ARG A 388 -14.37 26.03 -23.06
CA ARG A 388 -13.29 25.63 -23.97
C ARG A 388 -12.00 25.45 -23.18
N ILE A 389 -11.35 24.31 -23.38
CA ILE A 389 -10.05 23.99 -22.79
C ILE A 389 -8.99 24.90 -23.42
N LEU A 390 -8.33 25.68 -22.58
CA LEU A 390 -7.17 26.50 -22.94
C LEU A 390 -5.88 25.70 -22.77
N HIS A 391 -5.75 25.02 -21.62
CA HIS A 391 -4.58 24.21 -21.25
C HIS A 391 -5.01 22.91 -20.58
N GLN A 392 -4.22 21.85 -20.77
CA GLN A 392 -4.51 20.55 -20.17
C GLN A 392 -3.24 19.71 -19.97
N SER A 393 -3.23 18.93 -18.89
CA SER A 393 -2.35 17.78 -18.66
C SER A 393 -3.17 16.60 -18.11
N GLY A 394 -2.73 15.37 -18.36
CA GLY A 394 -3.36 14.16 -17.80
C GLY A 394 -4.58 13.68 -18.58
N PHE A 395 -4.62 13.88 -19.89
CA PHE A 395 -5.64 13.31 -20.77
C PHE A 395 -5.30 11.87 -21.19
N ILE A 396 -6.32 11.12 -21.61
CA ILE A 396 -6.15 9.81 -22.24
C ILE A 396 -6.10 10.00 -23.75
N LYS A 397 -5.05 9.49 -24.39
CA LYS A 397 -4.86 9.51 -25.84
C LYS A 397 -5.83 8.52 -26.52
N PRO A 398 -6.06 8.64 -27.85
CA PRO A 398 -6.94 7.71 -28.58
C PRO A 398 -6.53 6.23 -28.52
N ASP A 399 -5.26 5.93 -28.25
CA ASP A 399 -4.75 4.57 -28.04
C ASP A 399 -4.97 4.06 -26.60
N GLY A 400 -5.57 4.86 -25.72
CA GLY A 400 -5.82 4.57 -24.31
C GLY A 400 -4.65 4.86 -23.38
N ASN A 401 -3.48 5.25 -23.90
CA ASN A 401 -2.33 5.61 -23.06
C ASN A 401 -2.53 6.97 -22.41
N LEU A 402 -2.02 7.13 -21.19
CA LEU A 402 -1.98 8.41 -20.50
C LEU A 402 -1.01 9.38 -21.19
N ASP A 403 -1.32 10.68 -21.17
CA ASP A 403 -0.40 11.78 -21.48
C ASP A 403 0.94 11.58 -20.76
N GLU A 404 2.04 11.50 -21.51
CA GLU A 404 3.36 11.22 -20.93
C GLU A 404 3.87 12.35 -20.01
N ARG A 405 3.25 13.54 -20.06
CA ARG A 405 3.59 14.69 -19.22
C ARG A 405 2.73 14.79 -17.96
N ALA A 406 1.84 13.84 -17.72
CA ALA A 406 0.96 13.82 -16.56
C ALA A 406 1.75 13.50 -15.28
N HIS A 407 1.47 14.22 -14.20
CA HIS A 407 1.91 13.80 -12.86
C HIS A 407 1.21 12.50 -12.51
N SER A 408 1.96 11.41 -12.42
CA SER A 408 1.42 10.06 -12.17
C SER A 408 1.93 9.51 -10.85
N PHE A 409 1.05 9.02 -9.98
CA PHE A 409 1.46 8.33 -8.75
C PHE A 409 1.83 6.89 -9.08
N THR A 410 3.13 6.56 -9.07
CA THR A 410 3.63 5.25 -9.52
C THR A 410 5.03 4.96 -8.95
N ASN A 411 5.56 3.79 -9.30
CA ASN A 411 6.99 3.55 -9.30
C ASN A 411 7.41 3.03 -10.69
N ARG A 412 8.67 3.26 -11.08
CA ARG A 412 9.19 2.71 -12.33
C ARG A 412 10.18 1.59 -12.03
N LEU A 413 9.73 0.35 -12.19
CA LEU A 413 10.57 -0.83 -12.03
C LEU A 413 11.36 -1.08 -13.32
N VAL A 414 12.69 -1.12 -13.21
CA VAL A 414 13.59 -1.43 -14.32
C VAL A 414 14.04 -2.89 -14.21
N ASN A 415 14.02 -3.58 -15.33
CA ASN A 415 14.35 -5.00 -15.44
C ASN A 415 15.86 -5.22 -15.68
N VAL A 416 16.26 -6.50 -15.75
CA VAL A 416 17.66 -6.90 -15.97
C VAL A 416 18.27 -6.46 -17.32
N LYS A 417 17.45 -6.00 -18.27
CA LYS A 417 17.88 -5.48 -19.58
C LYS A 417 17.98 -3.96 -19.61
N GLY A 418 17.67 -3.27 -18.50
CA GLY A 418 17.65 -1.80 -18.44
C GLY A 418 16.38 -1.15 -18.99
N GLY A 419 15.37 -1.95 -19.36
CA GLY A 419 14.05 -1.43 -19.78
C GLY A 419 13.03 -1.43 -18.63
N LEU A 420 11.89 -0.77 -18.83
CA LEU A 420 10.76 -0.83 -17.92
C LEU A 420 10.27 -2.29 -17.79
N ASN A 421 9.83 -2.68 -16.59
CA ASN A 421 9.09 -3.91 -16.38
C ASN A 421 7.59 -3.65 -16.50
N ASP A 422 7.12 -3.53 -17.73
CA ASP A 422 5.78 -3.12 -18.13
C ASP A 422 4.75 -4.26 -18.18
N LEU A 423 5.20 -5.52 -18.12
CA LEU A 423 4.35 -6.72 -18.08
C LEU A 423 4.25 -7.37 -16.70
N HIS A 424 4.74 -6.69 -15.66
CA HIS A 424 4.82 -7.22 -14.30
C HIS A 424 5.57 -8.56 -14.19
N GLN A 425 6.72 -8.66 -14.86
CA GLN A 425 7.58 -9.85 -14.80
C GLN A 425 8.44 -9.79 -13.54
N VAL A 426 7.85 -10.00 -12.38
CA VAL A 426 8.50 -9.74 -11.08
C VAL A 426 9.84 -10.46 -10.89
N TRP A 427 10.03 -11.61 -11.54
CA TRP A 427 11.29 -12.37 -11.52
C TRP A 427 12.43 -11.71 -12.31
N THR A 428 12.16 -10.63 -13.05
CA THR A 428 13.16 -9.85 -13.79
C THR A 428 13.46 -8.49 -13.15
N ASN A 429 12.80 -8.17 -12.03
CA ASN A 429 13.00 -6.92 -11.31
C ASN A 429 14.46 -6.72 -10.93
N ARG A 430 14.98 -5.51 -11.19
CA ARG A 430 16.35 -5.14 -10.83
C ARG A 430 16.39 -3.97 -9.87
N VAL A 431 15.76 -2.85 -10.24
CA VAL A 431 15.83 -1.61 -9.46
C VAL A 431 14.58 -0.76 -9.66
N VAL A 432 14.23 0.06 -8.67
CA VAL A 432 13.23 1.12 -8.81
C VAL A 432 13.94 2.37 -9.31
N ALA A 433 13.56 2.91 -10.46
CA ALA A 433 14.15 4.15 -10.99
C ALA A 433 13.66 5.39 -10.23
N TYR A 434 12.37 5.47 -9.91
CA TYR A 434 11.82 6.39 -8.93
C TYR A 434 10.50 5.88 -8.38
N ASN A 435 10.04 6.51 -7.30
CA ASN A 435 8.76 6.24 -6.64
C ASN A 435 8.20 7.57 -6.14
N ASN A 436 7.04 7.99 -6.65
CA ASN A 436 6.40 9.25 -6.29
C ASN A 436 5.02 9.03 -5.64
N THR A 437 4.79 7.86 -5.03
CA THR A 437 3.58 7.62 -4.24
C THR A 437 3.47 8.50 -3.01
N ILE A 438 2.25 8.75 -2.58
CA ILE A 438 1.93 9.54 -1.39
C ILE A 438 1.63 8.67 -0.18
N GLN A 439 2.48 8.75 0.85
CA GLN A 439 2.32 8.00 2.10
C GLN A 439 1.09 8.47 2.90
N SER A 440 0.57 7.60 3.76
CA SER A 440 -0.54 7.93 4.67
C SER A 440 -0.25 9.18 5.50
N GLY A 441 -1.19 10.13 5.49
CA GLY A 441 -1.12 11.37 6.28
C GLY A 441 -0.12 12.40 5.75
N ARG A 442 0.49 12.17 4.59
CA ARG A 442 1.41 13.11 3.93
C ARG A 442 0.74 13.82 2.76
N SER A 443 1.46 14.81 2.24
CA SER A 443 1.04 15.64 1.12
C SER A 443 2.12 15.65 0.04
N GLN A 444 1.73 15.71 -1.23
CA GLN A 444 2.62 15.94 -2.36
C GLN A 444 2.23 17.23 -3.07
N LEU A 445 3.22 17.96 -3.56
CA LEU A 445 3.03 19.16 -4.36
C LEU A 445 3.16 18.80 -5.85
N VAL A 446 2.22 19.26 -6.66
CA VAL A 446 2.26 19.17 -8.13
C VAL A 446 2.12 20.57 -8.70
N ARG A 447 3.04 20.98 -9.57
CA ARG A 447 3.17 22.37 -10.02
C ARG A 447 2.87 22.47 -11.50
N TYR A 448 1.94 23.33 -11.90
CA TYR A 448 1.53 23.51 -13.29
C TYR A 448 1.77 24.94 -13.75
N SER A 449 2.59 25.14 -14.79
CA SER A 449 2.80 26.46 -15.36
C SER A 449 2.06 26.61 -16.69
N PHE A 450 1.36 27.74 -16.84
CA PHE A 450 0.61 28.05 -18.06
C PHE A 450 0.45 29.56 -18.28
N VAL A 451 0.28 29.95 -19.54
CA VAL A 451 0.05 31.34 -19.96
C VAL A 451 -1.43 31.72 -19.83
N MET A 452 -1.69 32.87 -19.20
CA MET A 452 -3.02 33.43 -19.05
C MET A 452 -3.55 34.01 -20.37
N PRO A 453 -4.86 33.91 -20.65
CA PRO A 453 -5.42 34.47 -21.88
C PRO A 453 -5.30 36.01 -21.91
N PRO A 454 -5.44 36.64 -23.09
CA PRO A 454 -5.57 38.09 -23.20
C PRO A 454 -6.76 38.64 -22.40
N ALA A 455 -6.72 39.94 -22.05
CA ALA A 455 -7.68 40.62 -21.17
C ALA A 455 -9.16 40.51 -21.57
N SER A 456 -9.47 40.15 -22.82
CA SER A 456 -10.83 40.01 -23.33
C SER A 456 -11.54 38.71 -22.93
N GLY A 457 -10.85 37.80 -22.23
CA GLY A 457 -11.44 36.55 -21.73
C GLY A 457 -12.22 36.78 -20.43
N GLY A 458 -13.44 36.27 -20.36
CA GLY A 458 -14.19 36.18 -19.09
C GLY A 458 -13.45 35.32 -18.04
N PRO A 459 -14.10 34.99 -16.90
CA PRO A 459 -13.46 34.17 -15.88
C PRO A 459 -12.94 32.84 -16.46
N ILE A 460 -11.77 32.42 -16.00
CA ILE A 460 -11.21 31.11 -16.29
C ILE A 460 -11.36 30.19 -15.08
N THR A 461 -11.49 28.89 -15.31
CA THR A 461 -11.48 27.89 -14.25
C THR A 461 -10.23 27.04 -14.36
N ILE A 462 -9.54 26.84 -13.24
CA ILE A 462 -8.50 25.82 -13.09
C ILE A 462 -9.05 24.68 -12.24
N THR A 463 -8.93 23.45 -12.74
CA THR A 463 -9.41 22.23 -12.07
C THR A 463 -8.29 21.22 -11.97
N ALA A 464 -8.05 20.70 -10.77
CA ALA A 464 -7.15 19.57 -10.54
C ALA A 464 -7.96 18.36 -10.06
N THR A 465 -7.81 17.21 -10.71
CA THR A 465 -8.55 15.98 -10.39
C THR A 465 -7.58 14.81 -10.23
N VAL A 466 -7.61 14.13 -9.08
CA VAL A 466 -6.93 12.84 -8.92
C VAL A 466 -7.78 11.75 -9.55
N LYS A 467 -7.27 11.13 -10.60
CA LYS A 467 -7.93 10.05 -11.34
C LYS A 467 -7.26 8.71 -11.07
N TYR A 468 -8.01 7.63 -11.26
CA TYR A 468 -7.52 6.27 -11.11
C TYR A 468 -8.16 5.33 -12.12
N ARG A 469 -7.35 4.43 -12.70
CA ARG A 469 -7.81 3.18 -13.30
C ARG A 469 -6.95 2.02 -12.81
N ARG A 470 -7.48 0.80 -12.94
CA ARG A 470 -6.85 -0.38 -12.34
C ARG A 470 -5.43 -0.62 -12.88
N PHE A 471 -5.24 -0.58 -14.19
CA PHE A 471 -3.95 -0.78 -14.82
C PHE A 471 -3.61 0.31 -15.83
N ASP A 472 -2.34 0.50 -16.17
CA ASP A 472 -1.94 1.21 -17.38
C ASP A 472 -2.47 0.46 -18.63
N GLN A 473 -2.55 1.17 -19.77
CA GLN A 473 -3.13 0.60 -20.97
C GLN A 473 -2.30 -0.53 -21.57
N HIS A 474 -0.97 -0.45 -21.49
CA HIS A 474 -0.08 -1.45 -22.06
C HIS A 474 -0.24 -2.81 -21.37
N PHE A 475 -0.23 -2.81 -20.02
CA PHE A 475 -0.40 -4.04 -19.24
C PHE A 475 -1.77 -4.69 -19.49
N ILE A 476 -2.86 -3.90 -19.50
CA ILE A 476 -4.19 -4.51 -19.67
C ILE A 476 -4.39 -5.07 -21.08
N ASP A 477 -3.83 -4.43 -22.10
CA ASP A 477 -3.92 -4.91 -23.48
C ASP A 477 -3.18 -6.25 -23.65
N PHE A 478 -2.02 -6.38 -22.99
CA PHE A 478 -1.32 -7.66 -22.85
C PHE A 478 -2.19 -8.70 -22.11
N GLY A 479 -2.72 -8.35 -20.94
CA GLY A 479 -3.45 -9.26 -20.07
C GLY A 479 -4.76 -9.77 -20.70
N MET A 480 -5.39 -8.96 -21.54
CA MET A 480 -6.63 -9.30 -22.26
C MET A 480 -6.39 -9.79 -23.69
N ASN A 481 -5.16 -9.68 -24.20
CA ASN A 481 -4.76 -10.00 -25.57
C ASN A 481 -5.59 -9.25 -26.63
N ARG A 482 -5.98 -8.01 -26.33
CA ARG A 482 -6.69 -7.06 -27.19
C ARG A 482 -6.71 -5.70 -26.50
N HIS A 483 -6.97 -4.64 -27.27
CA HIS A 483 -7.28 -3.35 -26.65
C HIS A 483 -8.48 -3.47 -25.71
N TYR A 484 -8.31 -3.07 -24.45
CA TYR A 484 -9.34 -3.18 -23.43
C TYR A 484 -9.47 -1.89 -22.62
N GLU A 485 -10.56 -1.17 -22.87
CA GLU A 485 -10.89 0.05 -22.14
C GLU A 485 -11.19 -0.27 -20.66
N GLN A 486 -10.76 0.62 -19.76
CA GLN A 486 -10.95 0.46 -18.32
C GLN A 486 -11.82 1.60 -17.76
N PRO A 487 -12.61 1.34 -16.70
CA PRO A 487 -13.27 2.43 -15.98
C PRO A 487 -12.23 3.35 -15.34
N ILE A 488 -12.41 4.66 -15.54
CA ILE A 488 -11.65 5.70 -14.86
C ILE A 488 -12.54 6.30 -13.77
N VAL A 489 -11.99 6.43 -12.58
CA VAL A 489 -12.67 7.01 -11.41
C VAL A 489 -12.01 8.33 -11.06
N ASP A 490 -12.81 9.38 -11.01
CA ASP A 490 -12.42 10.67 -10.42
C ASP A 490 -12.55 10.53 -8.91
N MET A 491 -11.41 10.44 -8.22
CA MET A 491 -11.37 10.17 -6.78
C MET A 491 -11.62 11.43 -5.96
N SER A 492 -11.05 12.55 -6.39
CA SER A 492 -11.21 13.86 -5.76
C SER A 492 -10.82 14.96 -6.74
N ALA A 493 -11.51 16.10 -6.68
CA ALA A 493 -11.24 17.25 -7.53
C ALA A 493 -11.39 18.55 -6.76
N GLU A 494 -10.66 19.58 -7.18
CA GLU A 494 -10.79 20.95 -6.69
C GLU A 494 -10.80 21.90 -7.89
N THR A 495 -11.64 22.94 -7.85
CA THR A 495 -11.74 23.95 -8.91
C THR A 495 -11.70 25.36 -8.34
N ARG A 496 -10.86 26.21 -8.92
CA ARG A 496 -10.80 27.64 -8.61
C ARG A 496 -11.10 28.46 -9.87
N THR A 497 -11.81 29.57 -9.67
CA THR A 497 -12.09 30.54 -10.74
C THR A 497 -11.16 31.72 -10.58
N LEU A 498 -10.49 32.11 -11.68
CA LEU A 498 -9.58 33.24 -11.75
C LEU A 498 -10.07 34.22 -12.82
N VAL A 499 -9.72 35.49 -12.68
CA VAL A 499 -9.93 36.51 -13.71
C VAL A 499 -8.60 37.15 -14.10
N VAL A 500 -8.44 37.52 -15.37
CA VAL A 500 -7.36 38.41 -15.78
C VAL A 500 -7.70 39.80 -15.24
N GLY A 501 -6.83 40.35 -14.39
CA GLY A 501 -7.11 41.53 -13.56
C GLY A 501 -7.22 41.19 -12.07
N GLU A 502 -8.02 41.96 -11.34
CA GLU A 502 -8.12 41.89 -9.88
C GLU A 502 -8.92 40.65 -9.41
N ASN A 503 -8.30 39.84 -8.56
CA ASN A 503 -8.91 38.69 -7.90
C ASN A 503 -9.06 38.99 -6.41
N LYS A 504 -10.30 38.97 -5.91
CA LYS A 504 -10.64 39.28 -4.52
C LYS A 504 -10.72 38.00 -3.67
N PRO A 505 -10.52 38.11 -2.34
CA PRO A 505 -10.75 36.98 -1.44
C PRO A 505 -12.19 36.49 -1.54
N ILE A 506 -12.34 35.17 -1.53
CA ILE A 506 -13.61 34.46 -1.50
C ILE A 506 -13.75 33.75 -0.15
N ALA A 507 -14.99 33.65 0.35
CA ALA A 507 -15.24 32.87 1.55
C ALA A 507 -14.89 31.40 1.30
N PRO A 508 -14.12 30.74 2.18
CA PRO A 508 -13.81 29.32 2.05
C PRO A 508 -15.07 28.45 1.94
N GLY A 509 -15.01 27.44 1.07
CA GLY A 509 -16.09 26.46 0.94
C GLY A 509 -16.28 25.64 2.23
N ALA A 510 -17.47 25.08 2.44
CA ALA A 510 -17.77 24.29 3.64
C ALA A 510 -16.91 23.02 3.79
N THR A 511 -16.39 22.49 2.68
CA THR A 511 -15.52 21.30 2.62
C THR A 511 -14.04 21.66 2.55
N GLU A 512 -13.70 22.95 2.50
CA GLU A 512 -12.34 23.42 2.40
C GLU A 512 -11.62 23.27 3.75
N ASN A 513 -10.34 22.89 3.69
CA ASN A 513 -9.52 22.83 4.89
C ASN A 513 -9.38 24.21 5.51
N LYS A 514 -9.33 24.27 6.85
CA LYS A 514 -9.02 25.50 7.58
C LYS A 514 -7.68 26.06 7.12
N GLU A 515 -7.52 27.37 7.13
CA GLU A 515 -6.30 28.05 6.64
C GLU A 515 -5.00 27.44 7.19
N TRP A 516 -4.93 27.23 8.51
CA TRP A 516 -3.75 26.62 9.13
C TRP A 516 -3.48 25.19 8.64
N MET A 517 -4.53 24.42 8.29
CA MET A 517 -4.38 23.07 7.74
C MET A 517 -3.86 23.12 6.30
N ARG A 518 -4.31 24.10 5.50
CA ARG A 518 -3.80 24.32 4.13
C ARG A 518 -2.30 24.62 4.17
N TRP A 519 -1.87 25.55 5.02
CA TRP A 519 -0.45 25.82 5.27
C TRP A 519 0.32 24.61 5.80
N ASN A 520 -0.28 23.83 6.71
CA ASN A 520 0.38 22.61 7.23
C ASN A 520 0.57 21.57 6.12
N ASN A 521 -0.45 21.34 5.29
CA ASN A 521 -0.38 20.41 4.16
C ASN A 521 0.68 20.86 3.15
N TYR A 522 0.75 22.15 2.85
CA TYR A 522 1.77 22.74 2.00
C TYR A 522 3.18 22.60 2.61
N GLY A 523 3.33 22.83 3.92
CA GLY A 523 4.58 22.64 4.63
C GLY A 523 5.09 21.19 4.59
N VAL A 524 4.19 20.21 4.73
CA VAL A 524 4.51 18.78 4.57
C VAL A 524 4.93 18.48 3.13
N ALA A 525 4.20 19.00 2.15
CA ALA A 525 4.55 18.80 0.74
C ALA A 525 5.92 19.42 0.39
N MET A 526 6.22 20.60 0.92
CA MET A 526 7.53 21.25 0.74
C MET A 526 8.66 20.51 1.44
N LEU A 527 8.40 19.91 2.61
CA LEU A 527 9.39 19.08 3.30
C LEU A 527 9.72 17.85 2.47
N ASP A 528 8.70 17.13 2.00
CA ASP A 528 8.87 15.94 1.16
C ASP A 528 9.47 16.33 -0.22
N ALA A 529 9.26 17.58 -0.66
CA ALA A 529 9.92 18.18 -1.83
C ALA A 529 11.37 18.69 -1.59
N GLN A 530 11.90 18.51 -0.38
CA GLN A 530 13.22 18.98 0.08
C GLN A 530 13.41 20.51 0.01
N GLN A 531 12.33 21.29 -0.09
CA GLN A 531 12.35 22.75 -0.04
C GLN A 531 12.30 23.22 1.42
N TYR A 532 13.37 22.99 2.18
CA TYR A 532 13.38 23.18 3.63
C TYR A 532 13.07 24.62 4.07
N ALA A 533 13.55 25.63 3.36
CA ALA A 533 13.25 27.03 3.66
C ALA A 533 11.75 27.34 3.51
N ALA A 534 11.16 26.94 2.39
CA ALA A 534 9.73 27.10 2.11
C ALA A 534 8.86 26.31 3.11
N SER A 535 9.28 25.09 3.46
CA SER A 535 8.60 24.25 4.45
C SER A 535 8.61 24.89 5.84
N ALA A 536 9.77 25.38 6.31
CA ALA A 536 9.88 26.08 7.59
C ALA A 536 8.99 27.32 7.62
N HIS A 537 8.98 28.11 6.54
CA HIS A 537 8.12 29.30 6.41
C HIS A 537 6.63 28.93 6.49
N ALA A 538 6.21 27.88 5.79
CA ALA A 538 4.84 27.38 5.84
C ALA A 538 4.42 26.98 7.27
N PHE A 539 5.25 26.21 7.99
CA PHE A 539 4.95 25.85 9.38
C PHE A 539 5.01 27.05 10.34
N GLN A 540 5.85 28.05 10.10
CA GLN A 540 5.83 29.30 10.87
C GLN A 540 4.53 30.09 10.67
N HIS A 541 3.89 30.03 9.50
CA HIS A 541 2.54 30.56 9.31
C HIS A 541 1.53 29.79 10.15
N VAL A 542 1.59 28.46 10.17
CA VAL A 542 0.74 27.64 11.04
C VAL A 542 0.95 28.03 12.52
N ALA A 543 2.18 28.24 12.97
CA ALA A 543 2.48 28.64 14.34
C ALA A 543 1.93 30.04 14.69
N ARG A 544 1.88 30.97 13.73
CA ARG A 544 1.24 32.28 13.89
C ARG A 544 -0.28 32.16 14.01
N LEU A 545 -0.89 31.31 13.19
CA LEU A 545 -2.34 31.06 13.21
C LEU A 545 -2.77 30.25 14.45
N ARG A 546 -1.90 29.38 14.95
CA ARG A 546 -2.14 28.43 16.05
C ARG A 546 -0.92 28.32 16.98
N PRO A 547 -0.65 29.34 17.82
CA PRO A 547 0.47 29.31 18.77
C PRO A 547 0.30 28.27 19.90
N ASP A 548 -0.90 27.71 20.03
CA ASP A 548 -1.27 26.64 20.96
C ASP A 548 -1.05 25.23 20.40
N TYR A 549 -0.79 25.09 19.10
CA TYR A 549 -0.71 23.79 18.43
C TYR A 549 0.69 23.18 18.55
N ALA A 550 0.91 22.35 19.59
CA ALA A 550 2.24 21.77 19.88
C ALA A 550 2.94 21.12 18.66
N ASP A 551 2.22 20.36 17.84
CA ASP A 551 2.82 19.64 16.70
C ASP A 551 3.43 20.56 15.65
N VAL A 552 2.98 21.82 15.52
CA VAL A 552 3.59 22.73 14.55
C VAL A 552 5.04 23.01 14.88
N TYR A 553 5.37 23.14 16.17
CA TYR A 553 6.73 23.35 16.62
C TYR A 553 7.57 22.09 16.42
N THR A 554 6.97 20.90 16.60
CA THR A 554 7.61 19.64 16.20
C THR A 554 7.84 19.60 14.68
N ASN A 555 6.90 20.05 13.85
CA ASN A 555 7.05 20.08 12.40
C ASN A 555 8.19 21.02 11.96
N ILE A 556 8.31 22.22 12.56
CA ILE A 556 9.44 23.14 12.34
C ILE A 556 10.76 22.45 12.70
N ALA A 557 10.81 21.77 13.85
CA ALA A 557 11.99 21.04 14.28
C ALA A 557 12.34 19.88 13.34
N ILE A 558 11.36 19.16 12.79
CA ILE A 558 11.59 18.10 11.80
C ILE A 558 12.27 18.68 10.55
N VAL A 559 11.80 19.84 10.05
CA VAL A 559 12.44 20.53 8.92
C VAL A 559 13.89 20.88 9.27
N GLN A 560 14.12 21.45 10.45
CA GLN A 560 15.46 21.82 10.91
C GLN A 560 16.38 20.60 11.09
N ILE A 561 15.87 19.46 11.58
CA ILE A 561 16.62 18.21 11.69
C ILE A 561 17.03 17.69 10.30
N GLN A 562 16.10 17.67 9.33
CA GLN A 562 16.40 17.27 7.94
C GLN A 562 17.36 18.23 7.25
N TRP A 563 17.39 19.50 7.70
CA TRP A 563 18.34 20.51 7.27
C TRP A 563 19.61 20.59 8.14
N GLU A 564 19.81 19.60 9.03
CA GLU A 564 20.96 19.48 9.95
C GLU A 564 21.18 20.68 10.91
N LYS A 565 20.14 21.47 11.17
CA LYS A 565 20.11 22.63 12.08
C LYS A 565 19.66 22.24 13.49
N TYR A 566 20.42 21.36 14.15
CA TYR A 566 20.03 20.78 15.46
C TYR A 566 19.87 21.81 16.59
N ASP A 567 20.74 22.82 16.64
CA ASP A 567 20.66 23.88 17.65
C ASP A 567 19.38 24.73 17.50
N GLU A 568 18.91 24.93 16.27
CA GLU A 568 17.64 25.62 16.01
C GLU A 568 16.41 24.74 16.27
N ALA A 569 16.55 23.41 16.12
CA ALA A 569 15.48 22.44 16.36
C ALA A 569 15.13 22.29 17.84
N ARG A 570 16.14 22.26 18.72
CA ARG A 570 15.98 22.08 20.17
C ARG A 570 14.94 23.03 20.80
N PRO A 571 14.99 24.37 20.64
CA PRO A 571 14.02 25.27 21.28
C PRO A 571 12.59 25.05 20.78
N ASN A 572 12.40 24.65 19.51
CA ASN A 572 11.08 24.31 18.99
C ASN A 572 10.52 23.04 19.63
N LEU A 573 11.34 22.01 19.85
CA LEU A 573 10.91 20.79 20.55
C LEU A 573 10.61 21.05 22.02
N GLN A 574 11.42 21.87 22.70
CA GLN A 574 11.13 22.32 24.06
C GLN A 574 9.81 23.08 24.16
N LYS A 575 9.52 23.93 23.17
CA LYS A 575 8.22 24.62 23.08
C LYS A 575 7.07 23.63 22.88
N ALA A 576 7.22 22.66 21.98
CA ALA A 576 6.24 21.61 21.75
C ALA A 576 5.95 20.82 23.04
N LEU A 577 6.99 20.42 23.77
CA LEU A 577 6.86 19.68 25.04
C LEU A 577 6.35 20.54 26.19
N THR A 578 6.55 21.85 26.16
CA THR A 578 5.90 22.76 27.12
C THR A 578 4.39 22.80 26.91
N LEU A 579 3.94 22.81 25.64
CA LEU A 579 2.52 22.79 25.28
C LEU A 579 1.89 21.41 25.47
N ALA A 580 2.65 20.34 25.20
CA ALA A 580 2.22 18.95 25.30
C ALA A 580 3.34 18.06 25.90
N PRO A 581 3.48 18.01 27.24
CA PRO A 581 4.59 17.29 27.91
C PRO A 581 4.65 15.79 27.62
N GLY A 582 3.52 15.18 27.26
CA GLY A 582 3.42 13.76 26.91
C GLY A 582 3.54 13.47 25.41
N SER A 583 3.91 14.44 24.57
CA SER A 583 4.00 14.21 23.12
C SER A 583 5.15 13.26 22.78
N ALA A 584 4.82 11.99 22.52
CA ALA A 584 5.79 10.97 22.12
C ALA A 584 6.53 11.34 20.82
N ARG A 585 5.86 12.05 19.90
CA ARG A 585 6.48 12.53 18.66
C ARG A 585 7.57 13.56 18.96
N ALA A 586 7.27 14.56 19.81
CA ALA A 586 8.23 15.56 20.21
C ALA A 586 9.39 14.97 21.02
N LEU A 587 9.11 14.03 21.94
CA LEU A 587 10.15 13.29 22.68
C LEU A 587 11.06 12.48 21.75
N TYR A 588 10.51 11.81 20.73
CA TYR A 588 11.29 11.07 19.75
C TYR A 588 12.27 11.99 19.00
N TYR A 589 11.78 13.10 18.44
CA TYR A 589 12.64 14.03 17.71
C TYR A 589 13.61 14.80 18.63
N GLN A 590 13.23 15.06 19.89
CA GLN A 590 14.15 15.61 20.89
C GLN A 590 15.28 14.64 21.16
N ALA A 591 15.01 13.35 21.32
CA ALA A 591 16.07 12.36 21.51
C ALA A 591 17.05 12.31 20.32
N LEU A 592 16.55 12.44 19.08
CA LEU A 592 17.42 12.54 17.90
C LEU A 592 18.32 13.79 17.94
N VAL A 593 17.78 14.93 18.34
CA VAL A 593 18.54 16.19 18.49
C VAL A 593 19.58 16.06 19.61
N GLU A 594 19.17 15.60 20.79
CA GLU A 594 20.07 15.46 21.94
C GLU A 594 21.20 14.46 21.67
N ARG A 595 20.90 13.34 21.00
CA ARG A 595 21.93 12.39 20.56
C ARG A 595 22.96 13.05 19.64
N ASN A 596 22.53 13.79 18.62
CA ASN A 596 23.43 14.47 17.69
C ASN A 596 24.26 15.58 18.37
N LEU A 597 23.75 16.15 19.45
CA LEU A 597 24.44 17.15 20.28
C LEU A 597 25.27 16.53 21.41
N GLY A 598 25.39 15.19 21.47
CA GLY A 598 26.22 14.46 22.42
C GLY A 598 25.55 14.10 23.76
N ASN A 599 24.29 14.49 23.97
CA ASN A 599 23.52 14.28 25.19
C ASN A 599 22.79 12.92 25.15
N MET A 600 23.58 11.84 25.19
CA MET A 600 23.08 10.47 24.99
C MET A 600 22.12 10.00 26.09
N SER A 601 22.37 10.38 27.34
CA SER A 601 21.57 9.93 28.48
C SER A 601 20.14 10.48 28.42
N GLU A 602 20.01 11.74 28.02
CA GLU A 602 18.75 12.44 27.79
C GLU A 602 17.99 11.82 26.62
N ALA A 603 18.68 11.52 25.51
CA ALA A 603 18.10 10.85 24.37
C ALA A 603 17.51 9.48 24.74
N ILE A 604 18.24 8.67 25.51
CA ILE A 604 17.77 7.36 26.00
C ILE A 604 16.54 7.54 26.89
N ALA A 605 16.55 8.48 27.84
CA ALA A 605 15.44 8.71 28.75
C ALA A 605 14.15 9.11 28.01
N ASP A 606 14.27 9.94 26.96
CA ASP A 606 13.13 10.32 26.13
C ASP A 606 12.64 9.16 25.25
N LEU A 607 13.54 8.40 24.62
CA LEU A 607 13.18 7.22 23.84
C LEU A 607 12.52 6.13 24.70
N GLN A 608 12.94 5.94 25.95
CA GLN A 608 12.29 5.03 26.90
C GLN A 608 10.83 5.41 27.16
N LYS A 609 10.53 6.71 27.29
CA LYS A 609 9.14 7.18 27.40
C LYS A 609 8.35 6.90 26.11
N VAL A 610 8.99 7.08 24.95
CA VAL A 610 8.37 6.81 23.65
C VAL A 610 7.99 5.33 23.52
N VAL A 611 8.92 4.39 23.74
CA VAL A 611 8.62 2.95 23.64
C VAL A 611 7.64 2.46 24.72
N THR A 612 7.55 3.16 25.86
CA THR A 612 6.51 2.89 26.86
C THR A 612 5.12 3.26 26.36
N SER A 613 4.99 4.39 25.66
CA SER A 613 3.70 4.85 25.10
C SER A 613 3.35 4.20 23.75
N PHE A 614 4.36 3.80 22.99
CA PHE A 614 4.24 3.17 21.67
C PHE A 614 5.12 1.90 21.62
N PRO A 615 4.71 0.80 22.29
CA PRO A 615 5.51 -0.44 22.40
C PRO A 615 5.68 -1.21 21.08
N GLU A 616 4.98 -0.80 20.03
CA GLU A 616 5.07 -1.39 18.69
C GLU A 616 5.76 -0.43 17.69
N SER A 617 6.41 0.64 18.18
CA SER A 617 7.13 1.60 17.33
C SER A 617 8.51 1.07 16.97
N ARG A 618 8.64 0.52 15.75
CA ARG A 618 9.93 0.07 15.21
C ARG A 618 10.99 1.16 15.26
N ASP A 619 10.65 2.37 14.84
CA ASP A 619 11.60 3.47 14.78
C ASP A 619 12.10 3.82 16.19
N ALA A 620 11.22 3.90 17.19
CA ALA A 620 11.65 4.20 18.56
C ALA A 620 12.54 3.11 19.15
N HIS A 621 12.23 1.83 18.93
CA HIS A 621 13.07 0.72 19.38
C HIS A 621 14.43 0.69 18.66
N ARG A 622 14.48 0.96 17.35
CA ARG A 622 15.77 1.08 16.61
C ARG A 622 16.63 2.20 17.17
N GLU A 623 16.06 3.39 17.36
CA GLU A 623 16.80 4.54 17.89
C GLU A 623 17.28 4.30 19.33
N LEU A 624 16.46 3.65 20.17
CA LEU A 624 16.85 3.28 21.53
C LEU A 624 17.97 2.25 21.54
N GLY A 625 17.84 1.21 20.70
CA GLY A 625 18.88 0.19 20.53
C GLY A 625 20.20 0.75 20.00
N PHE A 626 20.14 1.71 19.06
CA PHE A 626 21.32 2.42 18.57
C PHE A 626 21.99 3.25 19.67
N SER A 627 21.21 3.99 20.47
CA SER A 627 21.74 4.78 21.60
C SER A 627 22.42 3.89 22.64
N TYR A 628 21.84 2.74 23.00
CA TYR A 628 22.48 1.76 23.88
C TYR A 628 23.77 1.18 23.29
N TYR A 629 23.77 0.91 21.97
CA TYR A 629 24.97 0.44 21.28
C TYR A 629 26.12 1.44 21.37
N GLN A 630 25.85 2.75 21.21
CA GLN A 630 26.86 3.80 21.34
C GLN A 630 27.46 3.90 22.74
N LEU A 631 26.69 3.58 23.78
CA LEU A 631 27.18 3.49 25.17
C LEU A 631 27.79 2.12 25.51
N HIS A 632 28.00 1.25 24.52
CA HIS A 632 28.50 -0.12 24.70
C HIS A 632 27.61 -1.02 25.59
N GLN A 633 26.34 -0.66 25.77
CA GLN A 633 25.36 -1.44 26.52
C GLN A 633 24.73 -2.52 25.62
N TYR A 634 25.55 -3.48 25.18
CA TYR A 634 25.20 -4.39 24.09
C TYR A 634 24.01 -5.32 24.38
N ASP A 635 23.81 -5.76 25.62
CA ASP A 635 22.65 -6.60 25.97
C ASP A 635 21.33 -5.84 25.88
N LEU A 636 21.30 -4.56 26.27
CA LEU A 636 20.12 -3.70 26.13
C LEU A 636 19.85 -3.40 24.66
N ALA A 637 20.89 -3.03 23.90
CA ALA A 637 20.78 -2.83 22.46
C ALA A 637 20.24 -4.07 21.74
N ARG A 638 20.73 -5.27 22.10
CA ARG A 638 20.23 -6.55 21.56
C ARG A 638 18.74 -6.69 21.83
N ALA A 639 18.29 -6.47 23.07
CA ALA A 639 16.89 -6.63 23.44
C ALA A 639 15.97 -5.73 22.61
N GLU A 640 16.37 -4.48 22.37
CA GLU A 640 15.60 -3.54 21.54
C GLU A 640 15.51 -4.00 20.08
N TYR A 641 16.61 -4.44 19.47
CA TYR A 641 16.57 -4.95 18.10
C TYR A 641 15.87 -6.32 17.97
N GLU A 642 15.94 -7.18 18.99
CA GLU A 642 15.12 -8.41 19.07
C GLU A 642 13.63 -8.06 19.14
N LYS A 643 13.25 -7.01 19.89
CA LYS A 643 11.88 -6.47 19.91
C LYS A 643 11.47 -5.97 18.52
N VAL A 644 12.33 -5.25 17.79
CA VAL A 644 12.05 -4.84 16.40
C VAL A 644 11.73 -6.05 15.52
N GLN A 645 12.48 -7.16 15.62
CA GLN A 645 12.20 -8.38 14.84
C GLN A 645 10.87 -9.05 15.20
N THR A 646 10.35 -8.87 16.43
CA THR A 646 9.00 -9.36 16.76
C THR A 646 7.90 -8.53 16.10
N ILE A 647 8.16 -7.25 15.82
CA ILE A 647 7.22 -6.32 15.19
C ILE A 647 7.27 -6.47 13.67
N ASP A 648 8.49 -6.47 13.11
CA ASP A 648 8.78 -6.68 11.70
C ASP A 648 9.98 -7.62 11.53
N PRO A 649 9.73 -8.91 11.24
CA PRO A 649 10.78 -9.90 11.08
C PRO A 649 11.71 -9.65 9.89
N ASP A 650 11.35 -8.75 8.97
CA ASP A 650 12.14 -8.41 7.78
C ASP A 650 12.87 -7.07 7.92
N ASP A 651 12.93 -6.50 9.13
CA ASP A 651 13.59 -5.21 9.33
C ASP A 651 15.10 -5.24 9.04
N LEU A 652 15.50 -4.54 7.97
CA LEU A 652 16.89 -4.48 7.52
C LEU A 652 17.83 -3.93 8.60
N ALA A 653 17.40 -2.89 9.34
CA ALA A 653 18.22 -2.26 10.37
C ALA A 653 18.45 -3.21 11.55
N ALA A 654 17.43 -3.96 11.97
CA ALA A 654 17.56 -4.97 13.01
C ALA A 654 18.50 -6.10 12.58
N HIS A 655 18.40 -6.63 11.36
CA HIS A 655 19.33 -7.66 10.87
C HIS A 655 20.79 -7.18 10.89
N TYR A 656 21.04 -5.95 10.41
CA TYR A 656 22.38 -5.36 10.45
C TYR A 656 22.91 -5.25 11.88
N ASN A 657 22.17 -4.60 12.77
CA ASN A 657 22.63 -4.32 14.13
C ASN A 657 22.73 -5.60 14.98
N LEU A 658 21.79 -6.54 14.86
CA LEU A 658 21.88 -7.83 15.55
C LEU A 658 23.09 -8.65 15.09
N SER A 659 23.48 -8.57 13.81
CA SER A 659 24.69 -9.24 13.33
C SER A 659 25.96 -8.75 14.04
N ILE A 660 26.02 -7.45 14.34
CA ILE A 660 27.13 -6.82 15.06
C ILE A 660 27.05 -7.14 16.55
N LEU A 661 25.87 -6.97 17.16
CA LEU A 661 25.64 -7.20 18.59
C LEU A 661 25.91 -8.65 18.98
N TYR A 662 25.38 -9.61 18.23
CA TYR A 662 25.64 -11.03 18.47
C TYR A 662 27.13 -11.36 18.34
N ARG A 663 27.85 -10.73 17.39
CA ARG A 663 29.30 -10.92 17.26
C ARG A 663 30.05 -10.40 18.49
N ARG A 664 29.70 -9.21 18.98
CA ARG A 664 30.31 -8.60 20.18
C ARG A 664 30.02 -9.41 21.45
N LEU A 665 28.86 -10.07 21.50
CA LEU A 665 28.44 -10.95 22.60
C LEU A 665 28.92 -12.41 22.45
N GLY A 666 29.71 -12.72 21.41
CA GLY A 666 30.25 -14.08 21.19
C GLY A 666 29.27 -15.09 20.58
N LEU A 667 28.06 -14.67 20.20
CA LEU A 667 27.00 -15.49 19.61
C LEU A 667 27.18 -15.62 18.09
N LYS A 668 28.25 -16.32 17.68
CA LYS A 668 28.72 -16.38 16.27
C LYS A 668 27.67 -16.89 15.28
N ASP A 669 26.95 -17.96 15.61
CA ASP A 669 25.97 -18.57 14.70
C ASP A 669 24.80 -17.62 14.41
N LYS A 670 24.26 -16.98 15.46
CA LYS A 670 23.22 -15.95 15.33
C LYS A 670 23.74 -14.76 14.52
N ALA A 671 24.97 -14.32 14.79
CA ALA A 671 25.58 -13.22 14.04
C ALA A 671 25.68 -13.54 12.54
N GLN A 672 26.10 -14.76 12.18
CA GLN A 672 26.22 -15.22 10.80
C GLN A 672 24.84 -15.29 10.12
N GLN A 673 23.82 -15.81 10.80
CA GLN A 673 22.45 -15.84 10.28
C GLN A 673 21.93 -14.44 9.95
N GLN A 674 22.05 -13.51 10.91
CA GLN A 674 21.58 -12.13 10.74
C GLN A 674 22.35 -11.40 9.63
N ALA A 675 23.67 -11.61 9.55
CA ALA A 675 24.52 -11.05 8.49
C ALA A 675 24.13 -11.58 7.10
N ALA A 676 23.78 -12.87 6.98
CA ALA A 676 23.35 -13.47 5.71
C ALA A 676 22.02 -12.88 5.23
N ILE A 677 21.05 -12.68 6.13
CA ILE A 677 19.78 -12.04 5.81
C ILE A 677 20.00 -10.58 5.38
N PHE A 678 20.76 -9.81 6.16
CA PHE A 678 21.11 -8.43 5.80
C PHE A 678 21.81 -8.34 4.44
N ALA A 679 22.77 -9.23 4.17
CA ALA A 679 23.50 -9.24 2.90
C ALA A 679 22.60 -9.52 1.69
N ASP A 680 21.56 -10.33 1.85
CA ASP A 680 20.58 -10.61 0.80
C ASP A 680 19.53 -9.51 0.64
N GLN A 681 19.20 -8.76 1.71
CA GLN A 681 18.16 -7.73 1.68
C GLN A 681 18.68 -6.32 1.35
N LYS A 682 19.89 -5.96 1.79
CA LYS A 682 20.46 -4.60 1.64
C LYS A 682 20.54 -4.15 0.19
N ASP A 683 20.40 -2.87 -0.08
CA ASP A 683 20.47 -2.34 -1.44
C ASP A 683 21.76 -2.72 -2.17
N ASP A 684 21.60 -2.94 -3.48
CA ASP A 684 22.71 -3.16 -4.39
C ASP A 684 23.01 -1.84 -5.09
N PRO A 685 24.09 -1.15 -4.70
CA PRO A 685 24.42 0.15 -5.27
C PRO A 685 24.72 0.06 -6.78
N THR A 686 25.13 -1.11 -7.30
CA THR A 686 25.41 -1.29 -8.73
C THR A 686 24.14 -1.32 -9.57
N ALA A 687 23.00 -1.69 -8.99
CA ALA A 687 21.71 -1.75 -9.68
C ALA A 687 21.20 -0.36 -10.08
N SER A 688 21.64 0.71 -9.42
CA SER A 688 21.30 2.10 -9.77
C SER A 688 21.71 2.49 -11.19
N THR A 689 22.71 1.83 -11.77
CA THR A 689 23.14 2.06 -13.16
C THR A 689 22.05 1.76 -14.18
N TYR A 690 21.23 0.73 -13.94
CA TYR A 690 20.08 0.40 -14.79
C TYR A 690 19.01 1.50 -14.74
N ALA A 691 18.75 2.04 -13.55
CA ALA A 691 17.80 3.14 -13.36
C ALA A 691 18.27 4.42 -14.07
N LEU A 692 19.53 4.80 -13.89
CA LEU A 692 20.10 6.01 -14.51
C LEU A 692 20.12 5.91 -16.04
N GLU A 693 20.49 4.75 -16.59
CA GLU A 693 20.48 4.53 -18.04
C GLU A 693 19.05 4.59 -18.59
N TYR A 694 18.09 3.98 -17.91
CA TYR A 694 16.68 4.05 -18.27
C TYR A 694 16.18 5.50 -18.28
N LEU A 695 16.39 6.26 -17.21
CA LEU A 695 15.94 7.66 -17.12
C LEU A 695 16.61 8.54 -18.18
N ARG A 696 17.88 8.30 -18.51
CA ARG A 696 18.59 9.02 -19.58
C ARG A 696 17.93 8.83 -20.95
N GLN A 697 17.34 7.67 -21.20
CA GLN A 697 16.66 7.35 -22.46
C GLN A 697 15.19 7.80 -22.50
N HIS A 698 14.59 8.09 -21.34
CA HIS A 698 13.16 8.41 -21.19
C HIS A 698 13.00 9.78 -20.52
N THR A 699 13.33 10.84 -21.26
CA THR A 699 13.36 12.22 -20.74
C THR A 699 12.03 12.69 -20.15
N GLU A 700 10.91 12.22 -20.71
CA GLU A 700 9.55 12.47 -20.23
C GLU A 700 9.31 11.89 -18.84
N ILE A 701 9.93 10.74 -18.55
CA ILE A 701 9.86 10.06 -17.25
C ILE A 701 10.92 10.61 -16.28
N ALA A 702 12.07 11.05 -16.80
CA ALA A 702 13.14 11.63 -16.00
C ALA A 702 12.69 12.88 -15.23
N ASN A 703 11.83 13.71 -15.81
CA ASN A 703 11.28 14.88 -15.13
C ASN A 703 10.49 14.50 -13.87
N GLU A 704 9.64 13.46 -13.95
CA GLU A 704 8.89 12.93 -12.81
C GLU A 704 9.77 12.38 -11.68
N SER A 705 11.01 11.96 -12.00
CA SER A 705 11.97 11.48 -11.00
C SER A 705 12.60 12.60 -10.18
N VAL A 706 12.52 13.85 -10.66
CA VAL A 706 13.00 15.02 -9.93
C VAL A 706 11.94 15.43 -8.93
N ILE A 707 12.28 15.43 -7.64
CA ILE A 707 11.33 15.71 -6.56
C ILE A 707 10.69 17.12 -6.67
N TRP A 708 11.45 18.11 -7.18
CA TRP A 708 11.00 19.47 -7.40
C TRP A 708 11.06 19.80 -8.90
N HIS A 709 9.91 19.76 -9.57
CA HIS A 709 9.78 20.10 -10.98
C HIS A 709 8.45 20.84 -11.24
N THR A 710 8.22 21.22 -12.49
CA THR A 710 7.01 21.92 -12.92
C THR A 710 6.56 21.38 -14.27
N HIS A 711 5.25 21.17 -14.42
CA HIS A 711 4.63 20.76 -15.66
C HIS A 711 4.28 22.01 -16.47
N GLU A 712 5.05 22.28 -17.52
CA GLU A 712 4.82 23.40 -18.44
C GLU A 712 3.80 23.01 -19.51
N LEU A 713 2.63 23.65 -19.48
CA LEU A 713 1.50 23.28 -20.35
C LEU A 713 1.59 23.88 -21.76
N ASP A 714 2.30 25.01 -21.93
CA ASP A 714 2.46 25.71 -23.20
C ASP A 714 3.55 25.12 -24.12
N MET A 715 4.35 24.18 -23.63
CA MET A 715 5.37 23.53 -24.45
C MET A 715 4.71 22.69 -25.56
N PRO A 716 5.15 22.84 -26.83
CA PRO A 716 4.56 22.12 -27.95
C PRO A 716 4.72 20.60 -27.79
N PHE A 717 3.63 19.86 -28.01
CA PHE A 717 3.66 18.41 -28.06
C PHE A 717 4.58 17.91 -29.18
N LYS A 718 5.33 16.82 -28.95
CA LYS A 718 6.00 16.11 -30.06
C LYS A 718 4.94 15.65 -31.07
N PRO A 719 5.28 15.57 -32.38
CA PRO A 719 4.34 15.11 -33.41
C PRO A 719 3.69 13.76 -33.03
N GLY A 720 2.36 13.70 -33.04
CA GLY A 720 1.58 12.50 -32.67
C GLY A 720 1.12 12.41 -31.20
N LEU A 721 1.53 13.34 -30.33
CA LEU A 721 1.15 13.38 -28.90
C LEU A 721 0.08 14.45 -28.58
N GLN A 722 -0.69 14.90 -29.58
CA GLN A 722 -1.65 15.99 -29.38
C GLN A 722 -2.89 15.52 -28.58
N PRO A 723 -3.46 16.40 -27.74
CA PRO A 723 -4.73 16.12 -27.07
C PRO A 723 -5.83 15.87 -28.11
N PRO A 724 -6.86 15.06 -27.78
CA PRO A 724 -7.99 14.87 -28.66
C PRO A 724 -8.57 16.23 -29.05
N GLN A 725 -8.76 16.49 -30.35
CA GLN A 725 -9.42 17.71 -30.78
C GLN A 725 -10.83 17.73 -30.20
N THR A 726 -11.21 18.82 -29.53
CA THR A 726 -12.53 19.01 -28.95
C THR A 726 -13.58 19.04 -30.07
N VAL A 727 -14.22 17.91 -30.33
CA VAL A 727 -15.46 17.88 -31.10
C VAL A 727 -16.56 18.37 -30.17
N ALA A 728 -17.25 19.45 -30.55
CA ALA A 728 -18.41 19.96 -29.82
C ALA A 728 -19.38 18.81 -29.50
N PRO A 729 -19.98 18.75 -28.30
CA PRO A 729 -20.87 17.66 -27.94
C PRO A 729 -22.06 17.62 -28.91
N THR A 730 -22.10 16.62 -29.77
CA THR A 730 -23.36 16.25 -30.43
C THR A 730 -24.28 15.75 -29.34
N SER A 731 -25.41 16.43 -29.15
CA SER A 731 -26.48 16.03 -28.24
C SER A 731 -26.97 14.62 -28.57
N SER A 732 -26.40 13.60 -27.94
CA SER A 732 -27.01 12.28 -27.84
C SER A 732 -27.54 12.14 -26.42
N SER A 733 -28.85 12.31 -26.30
CA SER A 733 -29.61 11.92 -25.11
C SER A 733 -29.28 10.46 -24.75
N MET A 734 -28.57 10.25 -23.65
CA MET A 734 -28.59 8.94 -22.99
C MET A 734 -29.95 8.80 -22.31
N SER A 735 -30.88 8.15 -23.00
CA SER A 735 -32.02 7.50 -22.37
C SER A 735 -31.50 6.48 -21.37
N GLY A 736 -32.03 6.54 -20.14
CA GLY A 736 -31.70 5.61 -19.08
C GLY A 736 -31.80 4.15 -19.54
N GLY A 737 -30.68 3.44 -19.37
CA GLY A 737 -30.63 1.99 -19.34
C GLY A 737 -30.19 1.60 -17.94
N SER A 738 -31.14 1.08 -17.17
CA SER A 738 -30.92 0.35 -15.93
C SER A 738 -29.92 -0.79 -16.20
N PHE A 739 -28.92 -0.92 -15.34
CA PHE A 739 -28.14 -2.15 -15.19
C PHE A 739 -28.65 -2.89 -13.95
#